data_AF-A0A7V4YT13-F1
#
_entry.id   AF-A0A7V4YT13-F1
#
_cell.length_a   1.000
_cell.length_b   1.000
_cell.length_c   1.000
_cell.angle_alpha   90.00
_cell.angle_beta   90.00
_cell.angle_gamma   90.00
#
_symmetry.space_group_name_H-M   'P 1'
#
loop_
_entity.id
_entity.type
_entity.pdbx_description
1 polymer ?
#
loop_
_entity_poly.entity_id
_entity_poly.type
_entity_poly.pdbx_seq_one_letter_code
_entity_poly.pdbx_strand_id
1 'polypeptide(L)'
;MSELALQRIAENKKTKNPYLDLGNCGLTVLPPELLDCDWLETLILSTMWQEIDLEDRVFKVISSQNNGPKNNIRFLPPTLPSLLWLKKLVVSGRSNKYDLSDLSPLKDLQNLQILDVSDTQISDLSPLKDLQNLQRLYISETQVSDLSPLKDLHNLRTLYVYMTQVSDLSPLKDLHNLQQLDVPITQTSDLSPLKDLQNLQYLSVYRTQVSDLSPILPLIKKGKRVKWSYDAGDINVENCPLTNPPVEIVQQGNEAILNYFAQIEAQGGTEEILEAKMLIVGEGKTGKTTLFKKMEDPAFDPLACPTDETHGINILEGLEIRHKSLGEQVFRANLWDFGGQELQYMTHQFFLTPRALYVLMMDARAEAPNLPYWFKIISLLGKDREDSPEKVPLLLVFNKRKDSTGKLPQYQDILKYYEEHLDPCFLEVDFAENDYRFENLIKAIEERLVNLPIVRSKLPRQWKPIREALREESKKRPYISMERFGEICSEHQVTKEDDQLNLSGYLHQLGSLLHFQNDPSLLDLVVLSPQWAVEGVYCFLKNEKFAKQGGRFTPDDIFQILKEENYSRSDAQKVLKLMTKNNFDICYESSEGNYVAAQLLPDNAPPFIWHKKNGALQFRYQYPIMPKGLMSRLIVRLSDFIERDEAGVEMVWKKGAILRYKVEGEECRVLMREDDAESQSGLRQIILEVMGEPRYRKFALRRVRDEVDELHRRWFRSIHADEMVPCCCESFCKNADQPYLHKLDKLLNLKFNRNKPTAQCGESGEDVSIQLMLEGVYEKSEIVRFEIEKEQEKVGRSGDTYHIHNYGQLNISDQIKNVKYNSKLGISKADFEALQEQIQNLEMTQQAMLKAFLEEMPEPKTDAEKESFGDRIINFINEHSLPITQNLVASGMYDALKFMFAG
;
A
#
# COMPACT_ATOMS: atom_id res chain seq x y z
N MET A 1 -14.03 45.86 -26.38
CA MET A 1 -13.44 45.00 -27.42
C MET A 1 -11.93 45.03 -27.25
N SER A 2 -11.28 43.88 -27.39
CA SER A 2 -9.83 43.77 -27.21
C SER A 2 -9.08 44.34 -28.42
N GLU A 3 -8.24 45.34 -28.19
CA GLU A 3 -7.37 45.91 -29.23
C GLU A 3 -6.37 44.87 -29.76
N LEU A 4 -5.83 44.02 -28.88
CA LEU A 4 -4.92 42.93 -29.25
C LEU A 4 -5.61 41.91 -30.17
N ALA A 5 -6.86 41.52 -29.87
CA ALA A 5 -7.59 40.59 -30.73
C ALA A 5 -7.85 41.17 -32.12
N LEU A 6 -8.26 42.45 -32.20
CA LEU A 6 -8.48 43.12 -33.49
C LEU A 6 -7.18 43.24 -34.30
N GLN A 7 -6.05 43.48 -33.63
CA GLN A 7 -4.74 43.49 -34.27
C GLN A 7 -4.39 42.12 -34.87
N ARG A 8 -4.57 41.03 -34.11
CA ARG A 8 -4.32 39.66 -34.58
C ARG A 8 -5.24 39.27 -35.74
N ILE A 9 -6.51 39.64 -35.68
CA ILE A 9 -7.47 39.42 -36.76
C ILE A 9 -7.03 40.21 -38.01
N ALA A 10 -6.65 41.48 -37.87
CA ALA A 10 -6.22 42.30 -39.00
C ALA A 10 -4.91 41.78 -39.65
N GLU A 11 -3.98 41.25 -38.85
CA GLU A 11 -2.77 40.58 -39.33
C GLU A 11 -3.10 39.29 -40.08
N ASN A 12 -4.01 38.48 -39.53
CA ASN A 12 -4.50 37.27 -40.18
C ASN A 12 -5.20 37.58 -41.51
N LYS A 13 -6.01 38.65 -41.59
CA LYS A 13 -6.63 39.13 -42.84
C LYS A 13 -5.61 39.47 -43.93
N LYS A 14 -4.45 39.99 -43.56
CA LYS A 14 -3.37 40.33 -44.51
C LYS A 14 -2.63 39.09 -44.99
N THR A 15 -2.35 38.15 -44.09
CA THR A 15 -1.53 36.96 -44.36
C THR A 15 -2.32 35.77 -44.90
N LYS A 16 -3.64 35.74 -44.66
CA LYS A 16 -4.53 34.59 -44.86
C LYS A 16 -4.02 33.30 -44.23
N ASN A 17 -3.39 33.41 -43.05
CA ASN A 17 -2.92 32.23 -42.32
C ASN A 17 -4.12 31.38 -41.85
N PRO A 18 -4.17 30.07 -42.16
CA PRO A 18 -5.27 29.19 -41.71
C PRO A 18 -5.32 28.99 -40.19
N TYR A 19 -4.27 29.37 -39.47
CA TYR A 19 -4.17 29.32 -38.02
C TYR A 19 -4.32 30.72 -37.40
N LEU A 20 -5.18 30.83 -36.40
CA LEU A 20 -5.36 32.04 -35.62
C LEU A 20 -5.43 31.75 -34.11
N ASP A 21 -4.43 32.26 -33.38
CA ASP A 21 -4.40 32.25 -31.91
C ASP A 21 -4.91 33.58 -31.36
N LEU A 22 -6.08 33.54 -30.74
CA LEU A 22 -6.69 34.63 -29.97
C LEU A 22 -6.76 34.30 -28.46
N GLY A 23 -6.03 33.29 -27.98
CA GLY A 23 -5.80 33.08 -26.55
C GLY A 23 -5.18 34.32 -25.91
N ASN A 24 -5.40 34.51 -24.60
CA ASN A 24 -4.85 35.65 -23.84
C ASN A 24 -5.04 37.02 -24.50
N CYS A 25 -6.20 37.26 -25.11
CA CYS A 25 -6.54 38.55 -25.70
C CYS A 25 -7.54 39.36 -24.86
N GLY A 26 -8.03 38.86 -23.73
CA GLY A 26 -9.05 39.53 -22.91
C GLY A 26 -10.43 39.57 -23.57
N LEU A 27 -10.74 38.55 -24.37
CA LEU A 27 -12.02 38.42 -25.06
C LEU A 27 -13.12 37.96 -24.10
N THR A 28 -14.22 38.70 -24.04
CA THR A 28 -15.48 38.26 -23.42
C THR A 28 -16.52 37.81 -24.45
N VAL A 29 -16.39 38.29 -25.69
CA VAL A 29 -17.20 37.97 -26.87
C VAL A 29 -16.29 37.96 -28.09
N LEU A 30 -16.56 37.11 -29.07
CA LEU A 30 -15.81 37.09 -30.33
C LEU A 30 -16.09 38.35 -31.17
N PRO A 31 -15.05 39.04 -31.69
CA PRO A 31 -15.24 40.22 -32.52
C PRO A 31 -15.93 39.84 -33.85
N PRO A 32 -16.90 40.63 -34.34
CA PRO A 32 -17.54 40.39 -35.64
C PRO A 32 -16.55 40.30 -36.80
N GLU A 33 -15.43 41.04 -36.71
CA GLU A 33 -14.37 41.06 -37.71
C GLU A 33 -13.71 39.71 -37.92
N LEU A 34 -13.79 38.78 -36.96
CA LEU A 34 -13.30 37.41 -37.08
C LEU A 34 -14.04 36.65 -38.20
N LEU A 35 -15.31 36.97 -38.43
CA LEU A 35 -16.17 36.26 -39.38
C LEU A 35 -15.80 36.53 -40.85
N ASP A 36 -15.02 37.58 -41.10
CA ASP A 36 -14.46 37.87 -42.43
C ASP A 36 -13.28 36.95 -42.79
N CYS A 37 -12.76 36.17 -41.83
CA CYS A 37 -11.62 35.27 -42.03
C CYS A 37 -12.10 33.89 -42.48
N ASP A 38 -12.75 33.82 -43.64
CA ASP A 38 -13.39 32.59 -44.15
C ASP A 38 -12.41 31.45 -44.45
N TRP A 39 -11.10 31.71 -44.59
CA TRP A 39 -10.06 30.70 -44.79
C TRP A 39 -9.58 29.97 -43.52
N LEU A 40 -10.09 30.34 -42.34
CA LEU A 40 -9.60 29.78 -41.08
C LEU A 40 -9.90 28.29 -40.96
N GLU A 41 -8.85 27.51 -40.70
CA GLU A 41 -8.96 26.08 -40.38
C GLU A 41 -8.78 25.81 -38.89
N THR A 42 -8.04 26.66 -38.17
CA THR A 42 -7.78 26.53 -36.73
C THR A 42 -8.00 27.85 -36.00
N LEU A 43 -8.87 27.82 -34.99
CA LEU A 43 -9.12 28.93 -34.08
C LEU A 43 -8.84 28.50 -32.64
N ILE A 44 -7.86 29.17 -32.01
CA ILE A 44 -7.51 28.97 -30.61
C ILE A 44 -8.00 30.16 -29.78
N LEU A 45 -8.82 29.90 -28.78
CA LEU A 45 -9.35 30.90 -27.85
C LEU A 45 -8.82 30.69 -26.43
N SER A 46 -7.99 29.67 -26.23
CA SER A 46 -7.57 29.16 -24.93
C SER A 46 -6.20 29.67 -24.52
N THR A 47 -5.97 29.79 -23.21
CA THR A 47 -4.65 30.16 -22.67
C THR A 47 -3.63 29.04 -22.86
N MET A 48 -4.05 27.81 -22.61
CA MET A 48 -3.25 26.60 -22.81
C MET A 48 -4.14 25.52 -23.41
N TRP A 49 -3.59 24.68 -24.26
CA TRP A 49 -4.28 23.53 -24.84
C TRP A 49 -3.32 22.38 -25.06
N GLN A 50 -3.85 21.18 -25.26
CA GLN A 50 -3.05 20.03 -25.62
C GLN A 50 -3.01 19.82 -27.13
N GLU A 51 -1.83 19.49 -27.62
CA GLU A 51 -1.66 18.82 -28.89
C GLU A 51 -1.09 17.43 -28.63
N ILE A 52 -1.74 16.43 -29.22
CA ILE A 52 -1.26 15.05 -29.19
C ILE A 52 -0.30 14.90 -30.34
N ASP A 53 0.96 14.60 -30.02
CA ASP A 53 1.87 14.03 -31.01
C ASP A 53 1.43 12.59 -31.27
N LEU A 54 1.00 12.32 -32.50
CA LEU A 54 0.46 11.03 -32.91
C LEU A 54 1.55 9.95 -32.97
N GLU A 55 2.82 10.33 -33.11
CA GLU A 55 3.95 9.38 -33.18
C GLU A 55 4.41 8.96 -31.77
N ASP A 56 4.54 9.92 -30.85
CA ASP A 56 5.15 9.67 -29.53
C ASP A 56 4.14 9.43 -28.40
N ARG A 57 2.84 9.57 -28.63
CA ARG A 57 1.79 9.49 -27.59
C ARG A 57 2.04 10.43 -26.40
N VAL A 58 2.80 11.50 -26.60
CA VAL A 58 3.08 12.52 -25.59
C VAL A 58 2.12 13.69 -25.79
N PHE A 59 1.49 14.12 -24.69
CA PHE A 59 0.74 15.37 -24.68
C PHE A 59 1.70 16.54 -24.63
N LYS A 60 1.71 17.35 -25.69
CA LYS A 60 2.38 18.64 -25.65
C LYS A 60 1.40 19.69 -25.18
N VAL A 61 1.64 20.23 -23.99
CA VAL A 61 0.92 21.42 -23.53
C VAL A 61 1.50 22.63 -24.26
N ILE A 62 0.64 23.30 -25.03
CA ILE A 62 0.98 24.52 -25.75
C ILE A 62 0.30 25.69 -25.05
N SER A 63 1.02 26.79 -24.90
CA SER A 63 0.49 28.05 -24.39
C SER A 63 0.34 29.05 -25.52
N SER A 64 -0.68 29.90 -25.42
CA SER A 64 -0.86 31.04 -26.33
C SER A 64 0.35 31.95 -26.26
N GLN A 65 0.77 32.47 -27.41
CA GLN A 65 1.91 33.40 -27.51
C GLN A 65 1.51 34.87 -27.26
N ASN A 66 0.23 35.11 -26.94
CA ASN A 66 -0.28 36.43 -26.64
C ASN A 66 -0.10 36.77 -25.16
N ASN A 67 0.28 38.02 -24.89
CA ASN A 67 0.61 38.51 -23.54
C ASN A 67 -0.51 39.33 -22.89
N GLY A 68 -1.74 39.28 -23.42
CA GLY A 68 -2.88 40.01 -22.88
C GLY A 68 -3.61 39.25 -21.75
N PRO A 69 -4.71 39.80 -21.23
CA PRO A 69 -5.53 39.13 -20.22
C PRO A 69 -6.11 37.82 -20.75
N LYS A 70 -6.40 36.86 -19.87
CA LYS A 70 -7.11 35.62 -20.26
C LYS A 70 -8.49 35.94 -20.83
N ASN A 71 -8.98 35.09 -21.73
CA ASN A 71 -10.34 35.21 -22.25
C ASN A 71 -11.36 34.72 -21.21
N ASN A 72 -12.59 35.25 -21.27
CA ASN A 72 -13.76 34.76 -20.54
C ASN A 72 -14.99 34.76 -21.46
N ILE A 73 -14.97 33.87 -22.45
CA ILE A 73 -16.01 33.79 -23.47
C ILE A 73 -17.21 33.05 -22.89
N ARG A 74 -18.34 33.75 -22.80
CA ARG A 74 -19.62 33.18 -22.29
C ARG A 74 -20.47 32.56 -23.38
N PHE A 75 -20.40 33.12 -24.58
CA PHE A 75 -21.24 32.75 -25.71
C PHE A 75 -20.43 32.75 -26.99
N LEU A 76 -20.62 31.73 -27.80
CA LEU A 76 -20.20 31.74 -29.20
C LEU A 76 -21.28 32.46 -30.03
N PRO A 77 -20.90 33.26 -31.03
CA PRO A 77 -21.88 33.99 -31.85
C PRO A 77 -22.63 33.01 -32.76
N PRO A 78 -23.94 33.16 -32.97
CA PRO A 78 -24.73 32.27 -33.86
C PRO A 78 -24.27 32.32 -35.32
N THR A 79 -23.47 33.31 -35.69
CA THR A 79 -22.85 33.46 -37.01
C THR A 79 -21.51 32.73 -37.15
N LEU A 80 -21.00 32.07 -36.10
CA LEU A 80 -19.76 31.30 -36.15
C LEU A 80 -19.70 30.26 -37.29
N PRO A 81 -20.82 29.62 -37.71
CA PRO A 81 -20.86 28.75 -38.89
C PRO A 81 -20.41 29.38 -40.22
N SER A 82 -20.28 30.71 -40.29
CA SER A 82 -19.68 31.38 -41.45
C SER A 82 -18.21 31.01 -41.68
N LEU A 83 -17.51 30.52 -40.65
CA LEU A 83 -16.16 29.96 -40.76
C LEU A 83 -16.21 28.53 -41.32
N LEU A 84 -16.65 28.40 -42.58
CA LEU A 84 -16.98 27.13 -43.23
C LEU A 84 -15.82 26.12 -43.25
N TRP A 85 -14.58 26.60 -43.20
CA TRP A 85 -13.37 25.78 -43.28
C TRP A 85 -12.79 25.39 -41.91
N LEU A 86 -13.45 25.78 -40.81
CA LEU A 86 -12.94 25.54 -39.48
C LEU A 86 -12.91 24.03 -39.15
N LYS A 87 -11.71 23.50 -38.95
CA LYS A 87 -11.44 22.10 -38.58
C LYS A 87 -11.09 21.94 -37.11
N LYS A 88 -10.51 22.96 -36.47
CA LYS A 88 -10.10 22.93 -35.07
C LYS A 88 -10.60 24.16 -34.32
N LEU A 89 -11.31 23.93 -33.22
CA LEU A 89 -11.74 24.96 -32.29
C LEU A 89 -11.32 24.56 -30.87
N VAL A 90 -10.59 25.44 -30.18
CA VAL A 90 -10.15 25.22 -28.80
C VAL A 90 -10.61 26.36 -27.91
N VAL A 91 -11.55 26.06 -27.02
CA VAL A 91 -12.15 26.95 -26.01
C VAL A 91 -12.15 26.26 -24.66
N SER A 92 -10.96 26.07 -24.09
CA SER A 92 -10.74 25.37 -22.83
C SER A 92 -9.98 26.19 -21.77
N GLY A 93 -10.15 25.75 -20.53
CA GLY A 93 -9.79 26.46 -19.32
C GLY A 93 -8.90 25.71 -18.36
N ARG A 94 -7.86 25.03 -18.85
CA ARG A 94 -6.93 24.21 -18.04
C ARG A 94 -6.27 24.86 -16.81
N SER A 95 -6.54 26.14 -16.54
CA SER A 95 -6.11 26.84 -15.33
C SER A 95 -7.19 27.74 -14.71
N ASN A 96 -8.41 27.80 -15.27
CA ASN A 96 -9.55 28.62 -14.87
C ASN A 96 -10.82 28.20 -15.64
N LYS A 97 -11.96 28.00 -14.94
CA LYS A 97 -13.24 27.71 -15.58
C LYS A 97 -13.70 28.82 -16.53
N TYR A 98 -14.06 28.46 -17.76
CA TYR A 98 -14.78 29.33 -18.69
C TYR A 98 -16.28 29.25 -18.43
N ASP A 99 -16.96 30.39 -18.53
CA ASP A 99 -18.41 30.52 -18.36
C ASP A 99 -19.22 30.00 -19.59
N LEU A 100 -18.56 29.38 -20.58
CA LEU A 100 -19.23 28.89 -21.79
C LEU A 100 -20.19 27.74 -21.46
N SER A 101 -21.47 27.88 -21.84
CA SER A 101 -22.52 26.91 -21.53
C SER A 101 -23.34 26.42 -22.73
N ASP A 102 -23.12 26.98 -23.94
CA ASP A 102 -23.92 26.68 -25.13
C ASP A 102 -23.05 26.38 -26.36
N LEU A 103 -23.28 25.21 -26.98
CA LEU A 103 -22.64 24.76 -28.23
C LEU A 103 -23.54 24.89 -29.47
N SER A 104 -24.77 25.41 -29.35
CA SER A 104 -25.70 25.58 -30.47
C SER A 104 -25.09 26.25 -31.72
N PRO A 105 -24.19 27.25 -31.58
CA PRO A 105 -23.50 27.84 -32.73
C PRO A 105 -22.55 26.92 -33.50
N LEU A 106 -22.24 25.72 -33.01
CA LEU A 106 -21.35 24.76 -33.67
C LEU A 106 -22.08 23.78 -34.61
N LYS A 107 -23.40 23.70 -34.55
CA LYS A 107 -24.21 22.64 -35.19
C LYS A 107 -23.98 22.49 -36.72
N ASP A 108 -23.62 23.58 -37.38
CA ASP A 108 -23.47 23.64 -38.84
C ASP A 108 -21.99 23.62 -39.29
N LEU A 109 -21.03 23.47 -38.37
CA LEU A 109 -19.59 23.39 -38.67
C LEU A 109 -19.18 21.98 -39.14
N GLN A 110 -19.71 21.57 -40.28
CA GLN A 110 -19.57 20.22 -40.83
C GLN A 110 -18.12 19.76 -41.06
N ASN A 111 -17.17 20.69 -41.16
CA ASN A 111 -15.74 20.39 -41.32
C ASN A 111 -14.96 20.26 -40.01
N LEU A 112 -15.61 20.45 -38.85
CA LEU A 112 -14.96 20.40 -37.55
C LEU A 112 -14.47 18.98 -37.25
N GLN A 113 -13.17 18.86 -36.98
CA GLN A 113 -12.47 17.60 -36.68
C GLN A 113 -12.00 17.55 -35.23
N ILE A 114 -11.66 18.69 -34.64
CA ILE A 114 -11.14 18.80 -33.27
C ILE A 114 -11.93 19.86 -32.51
N LEU A 115 -12.54 19.47 -31.40
CA LEU A 115 -13.20 20.37 -30.47
C LEU A 115 -12.64 20.14 -29.06
N ASP A 116 -12.10 21.20 -28.46
CA ASP A 116 -11.77 21.23 -27.03
C ASP A 116 -12.62 22.30 -26.35
N VAL A 117 -13.48 21.86 -25.44
CA VAL A 117 -14.31 22.71 -24.57
C VAL A 117 -14.17 22.29 -23.10
N SER A 118 -13.01 21.74 -22.74
CA SER A 118 -12.72 21.33 -21.36
C SER A 118 -12.73 22.53 -20.40
N ASP A 119 -13.06 22.32 -19.13
CA ASP A 119 -13.16 23.35 -18.09
C ASP A 119 -14.22 24.43 -18.40
N THR A 120 -15.35 24.03 -18.97
CA THR A 120 -16.49 24.90 -19.28
C THR A 120 -17.75 24.48 -18.51
N GLN A 121 -18.86 25.20 -18.69
CA GLN A 121 -20.16 24.86 -18.13
C GLN A 121 -21.05 24.09 -19.11
N ILE A 122 -20.47 23.47 -20.15
CA ILE A 122 -21.24 22.66 -21.10
C ILE A 122 -21.89 21.47 -20.39
N SER A 123 -23.17 21.25 -20.66
CA SER A 123 -23.92 20.06 -20.23
C SER A 123 -24.61 19.33 -21.39
N ASP A 124 -24.85 20.01 -22.51
CA ASP A 124 -25.58 19.47 -23.68
C ASP A 124 -24.67 19.32 -24.90
N LEU A 125 -24.55 18.09 -25.40
CA LEU A 125 -23.79 17.75 -26.61
C LEU A 125 -24.68 17.61 -27.87
N SER A 126 -26.00 17.82 -27.77
CA SER A 126 -26.94 17.71 -28.89
C SER A 126 -26.53 18.49 -30.14
N PRO A 127 -25.91 19.69 -30.05
CA PRO A 127 -25.40 20.40 -31.22
C PRO A 127 -24.31 19.66 -32.01
N LEU A 128 -23.63 18.67 -31.43
CA LEU A 128 -22.54 17.94 -32.07
C LEU A 128 -22.99 16.72 -32.87
N LYS A 129 -24.25 16.30 -32.74
CA LYS A 129 -24.75 14.99 -33.23
C LYS A 129 -24.56 14.75 -34.73
N ASP A 130 -24.57 15.83 -35.52
CA ASP A 130 -24.48 15.77 -36.98
C ASP A 130 -23.06 16.10 -37.50
N LEU A 131 -22.07 16.32 -36.62
CA LEU A 131 -20.69 16.67 -36.99
C LEU A 131 -19.86 15.45 -37.33
N GLN A 132 -20.23 14.78 -38.42
CA GLN A 132 -19.68 13.48 -38.85
C GLN A 132 -18.16 13.46 -39.07
N ASN A 133 -17.52 14.61 -39.26
CA ASN A 133 -16.07 14.72 -39.42
C ASN A 133 -15.30 14.84 -38.08
N LEU A 134 -15.99 14.89 -36.95
CA LEU A 134 -15.36 15.04 -35.63
C LEU A 134 -14.51 13.80 -35.30
N GLN A 135 -13.22 14.04 -35.04
CA GLN A 135 -12.24 13.00 -34.73
C GLN A 135 -11.75 13.07 -33.28
N ARG A 136 -11.72 14.26 -32.69
CA ARG A 136 -11.25 14.46 -31.31
C ARG A 136 -12.18 15.39 -30.56
N LEU A 137 -12.65 14.93 -29.40
CA LEU A 137 -13.52 15.67 -28.51
C LEU A 137 -12.94 15.67 -27.09
N TYR A 138 -12.68 16.86 -26.56
CA TYR A 138 -12.23 17.08 -25.20
C TYR A 138 -13.30 17.88 -24.45
N ILE A 139 -13.92 17.25 -23.44
CA ILE A 139 -15.01 17.82 -22.64
C ILE A 139 -14.76 17.57 -21.14
N SER A 140 -13.49 17.47 -20.74
CA SER A 140 -13.11 17.22 -19.35
C SER A 140 -13.49 18.40 -18.46
N GLU A 141 -13.79 18.16 -17.18
CA GLU A 141 -14.23 19.18 -16.21
C GLU A 141 -15.48 19.98 -16.66
N THR A 142 -16.44 19.31 -17.32
CA THR A 142 -17.73 19.88 -17.72
C THR A 142 -18.89 19.26 -16.94
N GLN A 143 -20.13 19.70 -17.20
CA GLN A 143 -21.35 19.16 -16.58
C GLN A 143 -22.05 18.12 -17.46
N VAL A 144 -21.35 17.57 -18.45
CA VAL A 144 -21.89 16.55 -19.35
C VAL A 144 -22.16 15.25 -18.56
N SER A 145 -23.36 14.69 -18.78
CA SER A 145 -23.76 13.37 -18.27
C SER A 145 -24.24 12.42 -19.38
N ASP A 146 -24.69 12.95 -20.53
CA ASP A 146 -25.25 12.19 -21.64
C ASP A 146 -24.32 12.21 -22.86
N LEU A 147 -23.88 11.02 -23.29
CA LEU A 147 -23.07 10.81 -24.49
C LEU A 147 -23.89 10.37 -25.71
N SER A 148 -25.22 10.26 -25.59
CA SER A 148 -26.12 9.83 -26.68
C SER A 148 -25.96 10.62 -27.99
N PRO A 149 -25.63 11.94 -27.99
CA PRO A 149 -25.37 12.67 -29.23
C PRO A 149 -24.14 12.19 -30.00
N LEU A 150 -23.22 11.44 -29.38
CA LEU A 150 -21.98 10.99 -30.02
C LEU A 150 -22.11 9.66 -30.77
N LYS A 151 -23.24 8.95 -30.61
CA LYS A 151 -23.40 7.54 -31.03
C LYS A 151 -23.15 7.28 -32.53
N ASP A 152 -23.44 8.27 -33.37
CA ASP A 152 -23.33 8.17 -34.83
C ASP A 152 -22.05 8.85 -35.37
N LEU A 153 -21.16 9.33 -34.49
CA LEU A 153 -19.90 9.99 -34.87
C LEU A 153 -18.78 8.98 -35.13
N HIS A 154 -18.97 8.11 -36.12
CA HIS A 154 -18.10 6.96 -36.38
C HIS A 154 -16.63 7.32 -36.72
N ASN A 155 -16.32 8.58 -37.00
CA ASN A 155 -14.95 9.06 -37.23
C ASN A 155 -14.22 9.45 -35.93
N LEU A 156 -14.88 9.42 -34.77
CA LEU A 156 -14.29 9.78 -33.49
C LEU A 156 -13.17 8.80 -33.11
N ARG A 157 -11.99 9.35 -32.80
CA ARG A 157 -10.77 8.62 -32.42
C ARG A 157 -10.36 8.90 -30.98
N THR A 158 -10.64 10.10 -30.47
CA THR A 158 -10.27 10.52 -29.11
C THR A 158 -11.46 11.13 -28.41
N LEU A 159 -11.76 10.65 -27.20
CA LEU A 159 -12.81 11.19 -26.34
C LEU A 159 -12.31 11.26 -24.89
N TYR A 160 -12.14 12.48 -24.36
CA TYR A 160 -11.74 12.70 -22.96
C TYR A 160 -12.85 13.39 -22.18
N VAL A 161 -13.30 12.72 -21.11
CA VAL A 161 -14.43 13.11 -20.27
C VAL A 161 -14.09 13.08 -18.77
N TYR A 162 -12.81 13.23 -18.41
CA TYR A 162 -12.35 13.29 -17.02
C TYR A 162 -13.15 14.31 -16.19
N MET A 163 -13.49 13.96 -14.94
CA MET A 163 -14.26 14.80 -14.02
C MET A 163 -15.58 15.33 -14.60
N THR A 164 -16.36 14.43 -15.20
CA THR A 164 -17.74 14.70 -15.66
C THR A 164 -18.75 13.84 -14.88
N GLN A 165 -20.03 13.97 -15.21
CA GLN A 165 -21.12 13.17 -14.61
C GLN A 165 -21.52 11.98 -15.48
N VAL A 166 -20.64 11.56 -16.41
CA VAL A 166 -20.88 10.41 -17.27
C VAL A 166 -20.88 9.12 -16.44
N SER A 167 -21.87 8.26 -16.69
CA SER A 167 -21.96 6.92 -16.12
C SER A 167 -22.20 5.84 -17.19
N ASP A 168 -22.91 6.18 -18.27
CA ASP A 168 -23.26 5.25 -19.35
C ASP A 168 -22.32 5.43 -20.57
N LEU A 169 -21.65 4.33 -20.95
CA LEU A 169 -20.79 4.26 -22.14
C LEU A 169 -21.49 3.58 -23.32
N SER A 170 -22.76 3.16 -23.20
CA SER A 170 -23.52 2.50 -24.27
C SER A 170 -23.54 3.25 -25.61
N PRO A 171 -23.51 4.60 -25.67
CA PRO A 171 -23.43 5.33 -26.93
C PRO A 171 -22.11 5.10 -27.70
N LEU A 172 -21.06 4.61 -27.06
CA LEU A 172 -19.73 4.45 -27.67
C LEU A 172 -19.55 3.10 -28.39
N LYS A 173 -20.48 2.15 -28.22
CA LYS A 173 -20.30 0.75 -28.62
C LYS A 173 -19.98 0.53 -30.11
N ASP A 174 -20.50 1.39 -30.98
CA ASP A 174 -20.37 1.29 -32.44
C ASP A 174 -19.28 2.24 -33.00
N LEU A 175 -18.52 2.92 -32.12
CA LEU A 175 -17.44 3.85 -32.50
C LEU A 175 -16.13 3.08 -32.72
N HIS A 176 -16.11 2.16 -33.68
CA HIS A 176 -14.97 1.24 -33.91
C HIS A 176 -13.64 1.93 -34.27
N ASN A 177 -13.66 3.22 -34.63
CA ASN A 177 -12.45 4.02 -34.88
C ASN A 177 -11.86 4.65 -33.60
N LEU A 178 -12.51 4.48 -32.44
CA LEU A 178 -12.03 5.04 -31.18
C LEU A 178 -10.70 4.40 -30.79
N GLN A 179 -9.71 5.25 -30.56
CA GLN A 179 -8.33 4.88 -30.21
C GLN A 179 -7.98 5.30 -28.78
N GLN A 180 -8.60 6.34 -28.25
CA GLN A 180 -8.30 6.84 -26.91
C GLN A 180 -9.58 7.23 -26.19
N LEU A 181 -9.78 6.66 -25.00
CA LEU A 181 -10.89 6.96 -24.10
C LEU A 181 -10.36 7.25 -22.70
N ASP A 182 -10.66 8.43 -22.18
CA ASP A 182 -10.26 8.86 -20.84
C ASP A 182 -11.53 9.21 -20.05
N VAL A 183 -11.92 8.35 -19.11
CA VAL A 183 -13.09 8.51 -18.22
C VAL A 183 -12.76 8.62 -16.70
N PRO A 184 -11.59 9.11 -16.24
CA PRO A 184 -11.28 9.12 -14.82
C PRO A 184 -12.15 10.05 -13.99
N ILE A 185 -12.37 9.67 -12.73
CA ILE A 185 -13.20 10.40 -11.77
C ILE A 185 -14.62 10.64 -12.33
N THR A 186 -15.22 9.55 -12.81
CA THR A 186 -16.62 9.49 -13.29
C THR A 186 -17.38 8.40 -12.56
N GLN A 187 -18.69 8.27 -12.82
CA GLN A 187 -19.54 7.24 -12.21
C GLN A 187 -19.65 5.96 -13.06
N THR A 188 -18.75 5.78 -14.04
CA THR A 188 -18.74 4.59 -14.89
C THR A 188 -18.43 3.32 -14.08
N SER A 189 -19.24 2.28 -14.30
CA SER A 189 -19.05 0.94 -13.72
C SER A 189 -19.02 -0.18 -14.75
N ASP A 190 -19.64 0.01 -15.91
CA ASP A 190 -19.78 -1.01 -16.95
C ASP A 190 -18.88 -0.72 -18.16
N LEU A 191 -18.02 -1.67 -18.49
CA LEU A 191 -17.14 -1.63 -19.66
C LEU A 191 -17.67 -2.50 -20.82
N SER A 192 -18.84 -3.15 -20.69
CA SER A 192 -19.46 -3.96 -21.74
C SER A 192 -19.57 -3.25 -23.10
N PRO A 193 -19.84 -1.93 -23.19
CA PRO A 193 -19.89 -1.23 -24.47
C PRO A 193 -18.53 -1.19 -25.21
N LEU A 194 -17.41 -1.36 -24.50
CA LEU A 194 -16.07 -1.24 -25.08
C LEU A 194 -15.55 -2.56 -25.68
N LYS A 195 -16.26 -3.67 -25.51
CA LYS A 195 -15.80 -5.03 -25.85
C LYS A 195 -15.35 -5.17 -27.31
N ASP A 196 -16.07 -4.52 -28.23
CA ASP A 196 -15.82 -4.61 -29.67
C ASP A 196 -14.95 -3.45 -30.22
N LEU A 197 -14.47 -2.55 -29.36
CA LEU A 197 -13.63 -1.40 -29.72
C LEU A 197 -12.16 -1.81 -29.87
N GLN A 198 -11.90 -2.67 -30.85
CA GLN A 198 -10.62 -3.33 -31.08
C GLN A 198 -9.44 -2.41 -31.44
N ASN A 199 -9.71 -1.16 -31.81
CA ASN A 199 -8.71 -0.15 -32.15
C ASN A 199 -8.30 0.71 -30.94
N LEU A 200 -8.90 0.48 -29.77
CA LEU A 200 -8.60 1.22 -28.56
C LEU A 200 -7.14 0.98 -28.15
N GLN A 201 -6.37 2.06 -28.13
CA GLN A 201 -4.95 2.08 -27.78
C GLN A 201 -4.71 2.57 -26.36
N TYR A 202 -5.56 3.47 -25.88
CA TYR A 202 -5.51 4.03 -24.54
C TYR A 202 -6.90 3.99 -23.90
N LEU A 203 -6.98 3.47 -22.67
CA LEU A 203 -8.16 3.48 -21.82
C LEU A 203 -7.75 3.87 -20.40
N SER A 204 -8.36 4.89 -19.84
CA SER A 204 -8.19 5.22 -18.43
C SER A 204 -9.54 5.23 -17.74
N VAL A 205 -9.66 4.40 -16.71
CA VAL A 205 -10.82 4.28 -15.82
C VAL A 205 -10.43 4.62 -14.38
N TYR A 206 -9.38 5.41 -14.18
CA TYR A 206 -8.87 5.75 -12.85
C TYR A 206 -9.95 6.39 -11.96
N ARG A 207 -10.05 5.93 -10.70
CA ARG A 207 -11.07 6.38 -9.73
C ARG A 207 -12.50 6.33 -10.30
N THR A 208 -12.86 5.21 -10.91
CA THR A 208 -14.24 4.91 -11.34
C THR A 208 -14.82 3.77 -10.49
N GLN A 209 -16.06 3.35 -10.80
CA GLN A 209 -16.76 2.25 -10.13
C GLN A 209 -16.63 0.91 -10.89
N VAL A 210 -15.64 0.80 -11.78
CA VAL A 210 -15.38 -0.42 -12.55
C VAL A 210 -14.90 -1.52 -11.62
N SER A 211 -15.57 -2.67 -11.67
CA SER A 211 -15.20 -3.86 -10.88
C SER A 211 -14.84 -5.08 -11.74
N ASP A 212 -15.09 -5.03 -13.06
CA ASP A 212 -14.92 -6.15 -13.98
C ASP A 212 -14.16 -5.73 -15.26
N LEU A 213 -13.03 -6.39 -15.52
CA LEU A 213 -12.18 -6.18 -16.70
C LEU A 213 -12.43 -7.19 -17.84
N SER A 214 -13.31 -8.18 -17.64
CA SER A 214 -13.64 -9.16 -18.68
C SER A 214 -14.13 -8.54 -20.00
N PRO A 215 -14.86 -7.40 -20.03
CA PRO A 215 -15.24 -6.78 -21.30
C PRO A 215 -14.05 -6.33 -22.14
N ILE A 216 -12.96 -5.89 -21.51
CA ILE A 216 -11.76 -5.39 -22.20
C ILE A 216 -10.67 -6.45 -22.35
N LEU A 217 -10.95 -7.70 -21.98
CA LEU A 217 -10.04 -8.84 -22.19
C LEU A 217 -9.52 -8.97 -23.64
N PRO A 218 -10.31 -8.67 -24.71
CA PRO A 218 -9.80 -8.65 -26.07
C PRO A 218 -8.63 -7.67 -26.27
N LEU A 219 -8.62 -6.53 -25.58
CA LEU A 219 -7.53 -5.54 -25.65
C LEU A 219 -6.28 -6.06 -24.93
N ILE A 220 -6.46 -6.68 -23.76
CA ILE A 220 -5.38 -7.29 -22.98
C ILE A 220 -4.72 -8.41 -23.76
N LYS A 221 -5.51 -9.27 -24.43
CA LYS A 221 -5.03 -10.34 -25.33
C LYS A 221 -4.24 -9.80 -26.53
N LYS A 222 -4.49 -8.56 -26.96
CA LYS A 222 -3.71 -7.85 -28.01
C LYS A 222 -2.44 -7.18 -27.49
N GLY A 223 -2.09 -7.37 -26.21
CA GLY A 223 -0.87 -6.84 -25.61
C GLY A 223 -1.01 -5.44 -24.99
N LYS A 224 -2.24 -4.92 -24.80
CA LYS A 224 -2.44 -3.65 -24.09
C LYS A 224 -2.14 -3.81 -22.61
N ARG A 225 -1.14 -3.07 -22.11
CA ARG A 225 -0.66 -3.19 -20.73
C ARG A 225 -1.63 -2.55 -19.75
N VAL A 226 -2.10 -3.34 -18.79
CA VAL A 226 -2.89 -2.88 -17.64
C VAL A 226 -1.93 -2.46 -16.54
N LYS A 227 -2.09 -1.25 -16.02
CA LYS A 227 -1.28 -0.72 -14.92
C LYS A 227 -2.12 -0.13 -13.81
N TRP A 228 -1.57 -0.25 -12.60
CA TRP A 228 -2.04 0.42 -11.39
C TRP A 228 -1.25 1.71 -11.15
N SER A 229 -1.14 2.55 -12.19
CA SER A 229 -0.44 3.84 -12.11
C SER A 229 -0.83 4.71 -13.31
N TYR A 230 -1.00 6.00 -13.05
CA TYR A 230 -1.35 7.02 -14.04
C TYR A 230 -0.28 7.24 -15.14
N ASP A 231 1.00 6.96 -14.87
CA ASP A 231 2.07 7.60 -15.63
C ASP A 231 2.62 6.82 -16.85
N ALA A 232 2.19 5.57 -17.13
CA ALA A 232 2.82 4.81 -18.23
C ALA A 232 2.08 3.54 -18.73
N GLY A 233 0.75 3.53 -18.82
CA GLY A 233 -0.05 2.35 -19.24
C GLY A 233 -0.87 2.55 -20.52
N ASP A 234 -1.18 1.46 -21.22
CA ASP A 234 -2.23 1.49 -22.27
C ASP A 234 -3.63 1.46 -21.62
N ILE A 235 -3.76 0.76 -20.48
CA ILE A 235 -5.01 0.64 -19.71
C ILE A 235 -4.70 1.01 -18.24
N ASN A 236 -5.28 2.10 -17.73
CA ASN A 236 -5.14 2.52 -16.34
C ASN A 236 -6.40 2.16 -15.53
N VAL A 237 -6.21 1.40 -14.44
CA VAL A 237 -7.28 0.90 -13.55
C VAL A 237 -7.03 1.25 -12.08
N GLU A 238 -6.14 2.19 -11.80
CA GLU A 238 -5.80 2.59 -10.43
C GLU A 238 -7.03 3.16 -9.70
N ASN A 239 -7.20 2.76 -8.43
CA ASN A 239 -8.31 3.13 -7.56
C ASN A 239 -9.70 2.70 -8.08
N CYS A 240 -9.77 1.59 -8.82
CA CYS A 240 -11.03 0.90 -9.14
C CYS A 240 -11.33 -0.22 -8.13
N PRO A 241 -12.61 -0.46 -7.77
CA PRO A 241 -13.03 -1.57 -6.91
C PRO A 241 -13.04 -2.91 -7.66
N LEU A 242 -11.88 -3.32 -8.20
CA LEU A 242 -11.77 -4.52 -9.03
C LEU A 242 -12.01 -5.79 -8.22
N THR A 243 -12.97 -6.58 -8.69
CA THR A 243 -13.29 -7.91 -8.15
C THR A 243 -13.08 -9.01 -9.19
N ASN A 244 -13.07 -8.67 -10.48
CA ASN A 244 -12.92 -9.60 -11.59
C ASN A 244 -11.97 -9.04 -12.68
N PRO A 245 -10.65 -9.28 -12.61
CA PRO A 245 -9.94 -10.04 -11.58
C PRO A 245 -9.74 -9.21 -10.29
N PRO A 246 -9.43 -9.87 -9.15
CA PRO A 246 -9.01 -9.18 -7.94
C PRO A 246 -7.78 -8.30 -8.16
N VAL A 247 -7.65 -7.23 -7.37
CA VAL A 247 -6.57 -6.24 -7.48
C VAL A 247 -5.18 -6.88 -7.41
N GLU A 248 -5.02 -7.92 -6.59
CA GLU A 248 -3.77 -8.65 -6.39
C GLU A 248 -3.28 -9.29 -7.70
N ILE A 249 -4.21 -9.82 -8.51
CA ILE A 249 -3.91 -10.39 -9.83
C ILE A 249 -3.54 -9.29 -10.83
N VAL A 250 -4.20 -8.13 -10.77
CA VAL A 250 -3.90 -7.01 -11.65
C VAL A 250 -2.49 -6.47 -11.41
N GLN A 251 -2.06 -6.40 -10.14
CA GLN A 251 -0.74 -5.92 -9.77
C GLN A 251 0.40 -6.85 -10.21
N GLN A 252 0.12 -8.15 -10.35
CA GLN A 252 1.07 -9.12 -10.92
C GLN A 252 1.26 -8.93 -12.44
N GLY A 253 0.38 -8.17 -13.10
CA GLY A 253 0.51 -7.77 -14.50
C GLY A 253 -0.33 -8.59 -15.48
N ASN A 254 -0.19 -8.29 -16.78
CA ASN A 254 -1.03 -8.83 -17.84
C ASN A 254 -1.07 -10.35 -17.91
N GLU A 255 0.07 -11.03 -17.71
CA GLU A 255 0.11 -12.50 -17.77
C GLU A 255 -0.75 -13.13 -16.67
N ALA A 256 -0.70 -12.59 -15.45
CA ALA A 256 -1.54 -13.04 -14.35
C ALA A 256 -3.03 -12.82 -14.65
N ILE A 257 -3.40 -11.66 -15.22
CA ILE A 257 -4.77 -11.37 -15.65
C ILE A 257 -5.25 -12.38 -16.71
N LEU A 258 -4.41 -12.63 -17.73
CA LEU A 258 -4.74 -13.58 -18.80
C LEU A 258 -4.85 -15.01 -18.27
N ASN A 259 -3.95 -15.43 -17.38
CA ASN A 259 -3.99 -16.74 -16.72
C ASN A 259 -5.26 -16.89 -15.88
N TYR A 260 -5.63 -15.88 -15.10
CA TYR A 260 -6.85 -15.88 -14.30
C TYR A 260 -8.10 -16.09 -15.17
N PHE A 261 -8.25 -15.34 -16.25
CA PHE A 261 -9.40 -15.52 -17.15
C PHE A 261 -9.35 -16.85 -17.93
N ALA A 262 -8.16 -17.30 -18.33
CA ALA A 262 -7.99 -18.60 -18.98
C ALA A 262 -8.35 -19.76 -18.05
N GLN A 263 -8.02 -19.66 -16.75
CA GLN A 263 -8.43 -20.64 -15.74
C GLN A 263 -9.94 -20.64 -15.57
N ILE A 264 -10.58 -19.48 -15.45
CA ILE A 264 -12.04 -19.40 -15.36
C ILE A 264 -12.69 -20.08 -16.58
N GLU A 265 -12.18 -19.82 -17.79
CA GLU A 265 -12.66 -20.44 -19.02
C GLU A 265 -12.45 -21.96 -19.02
N ALA A 266 -11.25 -22.44 -18.65
CA ALA A 266 -10.90 -23.86 -18.58
C ALA A 266 -11.68 -24.62 -17.50
N GLN A 267 -12.00 -23.96 -16.39
CA GLN A 267 -12.65 -24.54 -15.21
C GLN A 267 -14.19 -24.46 -15.27
N GLY A 268 -14.75 -23.96 -16.37
CA GLY A 268 -16.20 -23.91 -16.59
C GLY A 268 -16.90 -22.74 -15.91
N GLY A 269 -16.21 -21.63 -15.66
CA GLY A 269 -16.76 -20.38 -15.15
C GLY A 269 -16.42 -20.10 -13.68
N THR A 270 -17.09 -19.08 -13.13
CA THR A 270 -16.96 -18.68 -11.73
C THR A 270 -18.12 -19.19 -10.87
N GLU A 271 -17.91 -19.22 -9.56
CA GLU A 271 -18.94 -19.42 -8.53
C GLU A 271 -18.88 -18.27 -7.52
N GLU A 272 -20.04 -17.89 -7.00
CA GLU A 272 -20.16 -16.88 -5.95
C GLU A 272 -19.82 -17.47 -4.58
N ILE A 273 -19.08 -16.72 -3.77
CA ILE A 273 -18.82 -17.12 -2.39
C ILE A 273 -19.96 -16.69 -1.49
N LEU A 274 -20.51 -17.64 -0.76
CA LEU A 274 -21.50 -17.43 0.29
C LEU A 274 -20.91 -17.77 1.65
N GLU A 275 -19.76 -17.19 1.94
CA GLU A 275 -19.01 -17.44 3.16
C GLU A 275 -18.33 -16.17 3.66
N ALA A 276 -18.33 -15.97 4.98
CA ALA A 276 -17.68 -14.83 5.61
C ALA A 276 -17.02 -15.19 6.93
N LYS A 277 -16.12 -14.32 7.38
CA LYS A 277 -15.41 -14.43 8.64
C LYS A 277 -15.94 -13.41 9.65
N MET A 278 -16.17 -13.87 10.89
CA MET A 278 -16.59 -13.06 12.02
C MET A 278 -15.58 -13.19 13.17
N LEU A 279 -15.06 -12.06 13.66
CA LEU A 279 -14.09 -12.02 14.76
C LEU A 279 -14.71 -11.38 16.00
N ILE A 280 -14.78 -12.12 17.09
CA ILE A 280 -15.26 -11.65 18.40
C ILE A 280 -14.05 -11.27 19.23
N VAL A 281 -13.91 -9.96 19.49
CA VAL A 281 -12.76 -9.35 20.18
C VAL A 281 -13.22 -8.52 21.37
N GLY A 282 -12.30 -8.17 22.27
CA GLY A 282 -12.60 -7.35 23.45
C GLY A 282 -11.94 -7.84 24.73
N GLU A 283 -12.17 -7.12 25.83
CA GLU A 283 -11.57 -7.39 27.14
C GLU A 283 -11.96 -8.77 27.72
N GLY A 284 -11.15 -9.31 28.62
CA GLY A 284 -11.50 -10.51 29.39
C GLY A 284 -12.85 -10.38 30.09
N LYS A 285 -13.60 -11.49 30.19
CA LYS A 285 -14.88 -11.59 30.91
C LYS A 285 -16.05 -10.71 30.40
N THR A 286 -15.97 -10.12 29.19
CA THR A 286 -17.06 -9.32 28.60
C THR A 286 -18.22 -10.14 28.03
N GLY A 287 -18.06 -11.47 27.91
CA GLY A 287 -19.09 -12.39 27.40
C GLY A 287 -18.87 -12.88 25.96
N LYS A 288 -17.63 -12.82 25.45
CA LYS A 288 -17.29 -13.30 24.10
C LYS A 288 -17.63 -14.78 23.89
N THR A 289 -17.17 -15.65 24.79
CA THR A 289 -17.48 -17.08 24.80
C THR A 289 -18.99 -17.34 24.94
N THR A 290 -19.71 -16.48 25.65
CA THR A 290 -21.17 -16.56 25.78
C THR A 290 -21.87 -16.27 24.46
N LEU A 291 -21.46 -15.22 23.74
CA LEU A 291 -21.98 -14.92 22.40
C LEU A 291 -21.67 -16.07 21.44
N PHE A 292 -20.44 -16.56 21.45
CA PHE A 292 -20.01 -17.69 20.62
C PHE A 292 -20.92 -18.92 20.81
N LYS A 293 -21.13 -19.36 22.07
CA LYS A 293 -22.01 -20.50 22.37
C LYS A 293 -23.47 -20.26 22.02
N LYS A 294 -23.99 -19.04 22.20
CA LYS A 294 -25.38 -18.71 21.82
C LYS A 294 -25.60 -18.66 20.30
N MET A 295 -24.56 -18.34 19.52
CA MET A 295 -24.60 -18.42 18.06
C MET A 295 -24.61 -19.88 17.58
N GLU A 296 -23.87 -20.76 18.28
CA GLU A 296 -23.86 -22.21 18.02
C GLU A 296 -25.18 -22.87 18.43
N ASP A 297 -25.66 -22.58 19.64
CA ASP A 297 -26.93 -23.06 20.18
C ASP A 297 -27.74 -21.89 20.78
N PRO A 298 -28.80 -21.42 20.07
CA PRO A 298 -29.67 -20.35 20.57
C PRO A 298 -30.36 -20.67 21.91
N ALA A 299 -30.46 -21.95 22.30
CA ALA A 299 -31.04 -22.36 23.58
C ALA A 299 -30.03 -22.34 24.74
N PHE A 300 -28.77 -22.02 24.49
CA PHE A 300 -27.73 -21.96 25.52
C PHE A 300 -28.06 -20.95 26.63
N ASP A 301 -28.18 -21.45 27.86
CA ASP A 301 -28.41 -20.64 29.06
C ASP A 301 -27.09 -20.37 29.82
N PRO A 302 -26.57 -19.13 29.79
CA PRO A 302 -25.34 -18.79 30.49
C PRO A 302 -25.46 -18.77 32.02
N LEU A 303 -26.68 -18.76 32.57
CA LEU A 303 -26.90 -18.84 34.02
C LEU A 303 -26.80 -20.28 34.53
N ALA A 304 -27.23 -21.25 33.72
CA ALA A 304 -27.14 -22.68 34.03
C ALA A 304 -25.73 -23.25 33.80
N CYS A 305 -25.00 -22.73 32.79
CA CYS A 305 -23.66 -23.17 32.44
C CYS A 305 -22.72 -21.95 32.25
N PRO A 306 -22.11 -21.43 33.33
CA PRO A 306 -21.21 -20.29 33.23
C PRO A 306 -20.00 -20.65 32.36
N THR A 307 -19.61 -19.74 31.47
CA THR A 307 -18.44 -19.91 30.60
C THR A 307 -17.17 -19.44 31.30
N ASP A 308 -16.15 -20.28 31.31
CA ASP A 308 -14.80 -19.88 31.71
C ASP A 308 -14.17 -18.91 30.69
N GLU A 309 -13.07 -18.26 31.08
CA GLU A 309 -12.31 -17.44 30.14
C GLU A 309 -11.72 -18.30 29.02
N THR A 310 -11.97 -17.92 27.76
CA THR A 310 -11.33 -18.56 26.61
C THR A 310 -9.80 -18.42 26.71
N HIS A 311 -9.13 -19.57 26.70
CA HIS A 311 -7.69 -19.69 26.62
C HIS A 311 -7.30 -19.96 25.16
N GLY A 312 -6.64 -19.01 24.49
CA GLY A 312 -6.35 -19.13 23.06
C GLY A 312 -7.48 -18.61 22.18
N ILE A 313 -8.01 -19.47 21.28
CA ILE A 313 -9.08 -19.14 20.34
C ILE A 313 -10.06 -20.32 20.25
N ASN A 314 -11.37 -20.05 20.24
CA ASN A 314 -12.37 -21.02 19.77
C ASN A 314 -12.78 -20.69 18.33
N ILE A 315 -12.84 -21.71 17.47
CA ILE A 315 -13.23 -21.55 16.06
C ILE A 315 -14.46 -22.42 15.81
N LEU A 316 -15.52 -21.82 15.25
CA LEU A 316 -16.67 -22.54 14.71
C LEU A 316 -16.71 -22.33 13.20
N GLU A 317 -16.50 -23.41 12.45
CA GLU A 317 -16.53 -23.37 10.99
C GLU A 317 -17.92 -23.69 10.45
N GLY A 318 -18.36 -22.91 9.46
CA GLY A 318 -19.53 -23.26 8.65
C GLY A 318 -20.89 -23.08 9.33
N LEU A 319 -21.05 -22.12 10.24
CA LEU A 319 -22.35 -21.79 10.82
C LEU A 319 -23.33 -21.38 9.71
N GLU A 320 -24.42 -22.12 9.54
CA GLU A 320 -25.42 -21.84 8.51
C GLU A 320 -26.31 -20.67 8.91
N ILE A 321 -26.36 -19.63 8.08
CA ILE A 321 -27.17 -18.45 8.26
C ILE A 321 -28.15 -18.34 7.08
N ARG A 322 -29.43 -18.09 7.37
CA ARG A 322 -30.48 -17.91 6.36
C ARG A 322 -30.90 -16.45 6.33
N HIS A 323 -30.61 -15.76 5.22
CA HIS A 323 -30.94 -14.35 5.07
C HIS A 323 -31.82 -14.11 3.84
N LYS A 324 -32.83 -13.24 3.97
CA LYS A 324 -33.84 -12.99 2.92
C LYS A 324 -33.25 -12.50 1.60
N SER A 325 -32.14 -11.74 1.65
CA SER A 325 -31.48 -11.21 0.44
C SER A 325 -30.74 -12.24 -0.40
N LEU A 326 -30.60 -13.48 0.10
CA LEU A 326 -29.91 -14.59 -0.57
C LEU A 326 -30.88 -15.67 -1.10
N GLY A 327 -32.19 -15.48 -0.95
CA GLY A 327 -33.19 -16.44 -1.41
C GLY A 327 -33.06 -17.79 -0.70
N GLU A 328 -32.96 -18.88 -1.46
CA GLU A 328 -32.81 -20.26 -0.93
C GLU A 328 -31.35 -20.70 -0.73
N GLN A 329 -30.37 -19.82 -1.02
CA GLN A 329 -28.96 -20.18 -0.93
C GLN A 329 -28.49 -20.26 0.54
N VAL A 330 -27.61 -21.22 0.83
CA VAL A 330 -27.03 -21.41 2.17
C VAL A 330 -25.78 -20.55 2.33
N PHE A 331 -25.81 -19.60 3.26
CA PHE A 331 -24.66 -18.77 3.63
C PHE A 331 -23.98 -19.34 4.87
N ARG A 332 -22.64 -19.33 4.89
CA ARG A 332 -21.82 -19.88 5.98
C ARG A 332 -20.98 -18.81 6.65
N ALA A 333 -20.92 -18.81 7.97
CA ALA A 333 -20.03 -17.93 8.72
C ALA A 333 -19.00 -18.74 9.51
N ASN A 334 -17.74 -18.30 9.47
CA ASN A 334 -16.67 -18.84 10.31
C ASN A 334 -16.45 -17.88 11.48
N LEU A 335 -16.74 -18.34 12.70
CA LEU A 335 -16.70 -17.54 13.91
C LEU A 335 -15.41 -17.80 14.67
N TRP A 336 -14.80 -16.71 15.14
CA TRP A 336 -13.56 -16.73 15.90
C TRP A 336 -13.77 -16.01 17.25
N ASP A 337 -13.69 -16.75 18.35
CA ASP A 337 -13.72 -16.20 19.71
C ASP A 337 -12.29 -16.09 20.26
N PHE A 338 -11.78 -14.88 20.33
CA PHE A 338 -10.44 -14.62 20.85
C PHE A 338 -10.45 -14.53 22.37
N GLY A 339 -9.45 -15.10 23.03
CA GLY A 339 -9.21 -14.85 24.44
C GLY A 339 -9.00 -13.35 24.73
N GLY A 340 -9.36 -12.90 25.94
CA GLY A 340 -9.29 -11.48 26.30
C GLY A 340 -8.02 -11.07 27.05
N GLN A 341 -7.00 -11.92 27.12
CA GLN A 341 -5.85 -11.74 28.01
C GLN A 341 -4.71 -10.98 27.32
N GLU A 342 -3.96 -10.19 28.10
CA GLU A 342 -2.95 -9.30 27.54
C GLU A 342 -1.83 -10.01 26.78
N LEU A 343 -1.41 -11.19 27.26
CA LEU A 343 -0.43 -12.06 26.60
C LEU A 343 -0.90 -12.56 25.23
N GLN A 344 -2.22 -12.59 24.97
CA GLN A 344 -2.81 -13.08 23.73
C GLN A 344 -2.92 -11.98 22.66
N TYR A 345 -2.87 -10.69 23.03
CA TYR A 345 -2.92 -9.57 22.07
C TYR A 345 -1.82 -9.64 21.01
N MET A 346 -0.64 -10.16 21.36
CA MET A 346 0.46 -10.37 20.42
C MET A 346 0.15 -11.45 19.38
N THR A 347 -0.71 -12.41 19.73
CA THR A 347 -1.18 -13.48 18.84
C THR A 347 -2.41 -13.12 18.02
N HIS A 348 -3.29 -12.23 18.51
CA HIS A 348 -4.54 -11.91 17.82
C HIS A 348 -4.33 -11.19 16.49
N GLN A 349 -3.29 -10.34 16.41
CA GLN A 349 -2.91 -9.64 15.19
C GLN A 349 -2.59 -10.57 14.02
N PHE A 350 -2.27 -11.85 14.29
CA PHE A 350 -2.03 -12.87 13.27
C PHE A 350 -3.29 -13.33 12.54
N PHE A 351 -4.47 -13.03 13.09
CA PHE A 351 -5.76 -13.53 12.61
C PHE A 351 -6.72 -12.42 12.23
N LEU A 352 -6.42 -11.16 12.57
CA LEU A 352 -7.14 -10.01 12.08
C LEU A 352 -6.87 -9.91 10.57
N THR A 353 -7.92 -10.02 9.77
CA THR A 353 -7.85 -9.98 8.32
C THR A 353 -8.84 -8.95 7.77
N PRO A 354 -8.56 -8.39 6.59
CA PRO A 354 -9.53 -7.58 5.88
C PRO A 354 -10.79 -8.36 5.51
N ARG A 355 -11.84 -7.62 5.14
CA ARG A 355 -13.12 -8.18 4.62
C ARG A 355 -13.83 -9.13 5.60
N ALA A 356 -13.68 -8.88 6.90
CA ALA A 356 -14.35 -9.62 7.97
C ALA A 356 -15.25 -8.71 8.82
N LEU A 357 -16.23 -9.30 9.51
CA LEU A 357 -17.05 -8.59 10.49
C LEU A 357 -16.38 -8.64 11.87
N TYR A 358 -16.11 -7.47 12.44
CA TYR A 358 -15.57 -7.37 13.79
C TYR A 358 -16.69 -7.12 14.81
N VAL A 359 -16.73 -7.93 15.87
CA VAL A 359 -17.66 -7.78 16.99
C VAL A 359 -16.87 -7.51 18.25
N LEU A 360 -16.86 -6.25 18.69
CA LEU A 360 -16.14 -5.80 19.87
C LEU A 360 -17.07 -5.84 21.10
N MET A 361 -16.80 -6.79 21.99
CA MET A 361 -17.55 -7.05 23.21
C MET A 361 -17.03 -6.22 24.38
N MET A 362 -17.94 -5.51 25.06
CA MET A 362 -17.67 -4.63 26.20
C MET A 362 -18.61 -4.94 27.36
N ASP A 363 -18.17 -4.74 28.61
CA ASP A 363 -19.05 -4.79 29.79
C ASP A 363 -19.63 -3.37 30.01
N ALA A 364 -20.95 -3.24 30.03
CA ALA A 364 -21.65 -1.97 30.20
C ALA A 364 -21.43 -1.34 31.60
N ARG A 365 -20.87 -2.09 32.56
CA ARG A 365 -20.65 -1.66 33.94
C ARG A 365 -19.19 -1.32 34.24
N ALA A 366 -18.25 -1.67 33.36
CA ALA A 366 -16.82 -1.53 33.59
C ALA A 366 -16.18 -0.52 32.62
N GLU A 367 -15.12 0.14 33.08
CA GLU A 367 -14.25 0.90 32.18
C GLU A 367 -13.54 -0.05 31.21
N ALA A 368 -13.32 0.43 29.98
CA ALA A 368 -12.68 -0.33 28.91
C ALA A 368 -11.31 0.29 28.58
N PRO A 369 -10.27 0.06 29.40
CA PRO A 369 -8.99 0.73 29.26
C PRO A 369 -8.27 0.41 27.95
N ASN A 370 -8.49 -0.78 27.36
CA ASN A 370 -7.88 -1.13 26.07
C ASN A 370 -8.79 -0.83 24.87
N LEU A 371 -9.87 -0.05 25.03
CA LEU A 371 -10.73 0.35 23.91
C LEU A 371 -9.98 1.12 22.80
N PRO A 372 -9.10 2.10 23.11
CA PRO A 372 -8.28 2.76 22.09
C PRO A 372 -7.39 1.78 21.32
N TYR A 373 -6.87 0.75 22.00
CA TYR A 373 -6.08 -0.30 21.36
C TYR A 373 -6.93 -1.08 20.35
N TRP A 374 -8.16 -1.47 20.72
CA TRP A 374 -9.04 -2.24 19.84
C TRP A 374 -9.50 -1.44 18.61
N PHE A 375 -9.94 -0.19 18.77
CA PHE A 375 -10.31 0.65 17.63
C PHE A 375 -9.14 0.82 16.67
N LYS A 376 -7.95 1.08 17.21
CA LYS A 376 -6.73 1.21 16.44
C LYS A 376 -6.40 -0.09 15.72
N ILE A 377 -6.28 -1.22 16.40
CA ILE A 377 -5.83 -2.45 15.73
C ILE A 377 -6.83 -2.95 14.68
N ILE A 378 -8.14 -2.76 14.91
CA ILE A 378 -9.18 -3.10 13.93
C ILE A 378 -9.16 -2.15 12.74
N SER A 379 -8.97 -0.84 12.95
CA SER A 379 -8.88 0.12 11.83
C SER A 379 -7.66 -0.15 10.94
N LEU A 380 -6.59 -0.69 11.52
CA LEU A 380 -5.34 -0.99 10.83
C LEU A 380 -5.36 -2.32 10.08
N LEU A 381 -5.75 -3.41 10.76
CA LEU A 381 -5.66 -4.77 10.22
C LEU A 381 -6.97 -5.25 9.57
N GLY A 382 -8.07 -4.52 9.77
CA GLY A 382 -9.35 -4.79 9.13
C GLY A 382 -9.47 -4.21 7.72
N LYS A 383 -8.50 -3.41 7.25
CA LYS A 383 -8.45 -2.86 5.89
C LYS A 383 -7.37 -3.52 5.05
N ASP A 384 -7.65 -3.70 3.76
CA ASP A 384 -6.65 -4.15 2.78
C ASP A 384 -5.53 -3.10 2.58
N ARG A 385 -5.90 -1.81 2.55
CA ARG A 385 -5.01 -0.67 2.35
C ARG A 385 -5.46 0.54 3.18
N GLU A 386 -4.52 1.39 3.55
CA GLU A 386 -4.77 2.59 4.37
C GLU A 386 -5.65 3.61 3.64
N ASP A 387 -5.39 3.79 2.36
CA ASP A 387 -6.07 4.63 1.38
C ASP A 387 -7.37 4.00 0.83
N SER A 388 -7.75 2.80 1.29
CA SER A 388 -9.01 2.18 0.86
C SER A 388 -10.21 3.02 1.34
N PRO A 389 -11.13 3.41 0.45
CA PRO A 389 -12.35 4.11 0.81
C PRO A 389 -13.33 3.22 1.59
N GLU A 390 -13.14 1.89 1.56
CA GLU A 390 -13.97 0.95 2.31
C GLU A 390 -13.70 1.05 3.81
N LYS A 391 -14.79 1.11 4.59
CA LYS A 391 -14.75 1.14 6.05
C LYS A 391 -14.88 -0.27 6.61
N VAL A 392 -14.17 -0.54 7.70
CA VAL A 392 -14.22 -1.84 8.39
C VAL A 392 -15.54 -1.99 9.14
N PRO A 393 -16.37 -3.00 8.84
CA PRO A 393 -17.62 -3.23 9.57
C PRO A 393 -17.34 -3.62 11.02
N LEU A 394 -17.79 -2.80 11.98
CA LEU A 394 -17.56 -2.99 13.41
C LEU A 394 -18.88 -2.95 14.19
N LEU A 395 -19.19 -4.01 14.94
CA LEU A 395 -20.29 -4.05 15.90
C LEU A 395 -19.75 -3.85 17.32
N LEU A 396 -20.21 -2.78 17.98
CA LEU A 396 -19.93 -2.48 19.38
C LEU A 396 -21.04 -3.06 20.23
N VAL A 397 -20.75 -4.13 20.98
CA VAL A 397 -21.74 -4.88 21.77
C VAL A 397 -21.47 -4.69 23.26
N PHE A 398 -22.39 -3.99 23.92
CA PHE A 398 -22.35 -3.75 25.36
C PHE A 398 -23.20 -4.78 26.10
N ASN A 399 -22.54 -5.67 26.83
CA ASN A 399 -23.16 -6.76 27.59
C ASN A 399 -23.32 -6.39 29.08
N LYS A 400 -24.16 -7.16 29.82
CA LYS A 400 -24.35 -7.10 31.28
C LYS A 400 -24.91 -5.75 31.77
N ARG A 401 -26.05 -5.34 31.21
CA ARG A 401 -26.65 -4.03 31.50
C ARG A 401 -27.34 -3.94 32.86
N LYS A 402 -27.86 -5.05 33.41
CA LYS A 402 -28.55 -5.02 34.71
C LYS A 402 -27.63 -4.39 35.77
N ASP A 403 -28.13 -3.33 36.42
CA ASP A 403 -27.43 -2.47 37.40
C ASP A 403 -26.36 -1.48 36.88
N SER A 404 -26.26 -1.25 35.56
CA SER A 404 -25.40 -0.17 35.04
C SER A 404 -25.97 1.21 35.35
N THR A 405 -25.10 2.21 35.54
CA THR A 405 -25.47 3.59 35.91
C THR A 405 -26.19 4.36 34.79
N GLY A 406 -26.47 3.72 33.65
CA GLY A 406 -27.06 4.33 32.45
C GLY A 406 -26.13 5.26 31.68
N LYS A 407 -24.90 5.51 32.15
CA LYS A 407 -23.87 6.23 31.41
C LYS A 407 -22.98 5.24 30.68
N LEU A 408 -23.04 5.27 29.36
CA LEU A 408 -22.13 4.52 28.50
C LEU A 408 -20.67 4.99 28.75
N PRO A 409 -19.67 4.10 28.60
CA PRO A 409 -18.27 4.50 28.59
C PRO A 409 -18.04 5.64 27.58
N GLN A 410 -17.20 6.62 27.89
CA GLN A 410 -16.84 7.68 26.94
C GLN A 410 -15.98 7.12 25.82
N TYR A 411 -16.61 6.56 24.79
CA TYR A 411 -15.92 6.05 23.59
C TYR A 411 -16.08 6.95 22.38
N GLN A 412 -17.10 7.83 22.36
CA GLN A 412 -17.41 8.68 21.20
C GLN A 412 -16.25 9.59 20.82
N ASP A 413 -15.56 10.18 21.81
CA ASP A 413 -14.43 11.07 21.54
C ASP A 413 -13.22 10.32 20.97
N ILE A 414 -13.05 9.04 21.33
CA ILE A 414 -12.00 8.18 20.78
C ILE A 414 -12.40 7.69 19.37
N LEU A 415 -13.68 7.34 19.17
CA LEU A 415 -14.20 6.84 17.91
C LEU A 415 -14.10 7.87 16.78
N LYS A 416 -14.26 9.18 17.10
CA LYS A 416 -14.07 10.29 16.13
C LYS A 416 -12.74 10.22 15.39
N TYR A 417 -11.67 9.74 16.03
CA TYR A 417 -10.36 9.58 15.39
C TYR A 417 -10.33 8.45 14.35
N TYR A 418 -11.31 7.55 14.35
CA TYR A 418 -11.37 6.36 13.50
C TYR A 418 -12.63 6.29 12.63
N GLU A 419 -13.51 7.30 12.63
CA GLU A 419 -14.76 7.34 11.85
C GLU A 419 -14.54 7.27 10.34
N GLU A 420 -13.37 7.69 9.84
CA GLU A 420 -12.98 7.56 8.44
C GLU A 420 -12.59 6.10 8.08
N HIS A 421 -12.22 5.29 9.07
CA HIS A 421 -11.74 3.92 8.87
C HIS A 421 -12.75 2.85 9.26
N LEU A 422 -13.61 3.12 10.25
CA LEU A 422 -14.55 2.16 10.83
C LEU A 422 -15.99 2.50 10.43
N ASP A 423 -16.81 1.48 10.21
CA ASP A 423 -18.27 1.58 10.12
C ASP A 423 -18.90 1.00 11.41
N PRO A 424 -18.98 1.78 12.49
CA PRO A 424 -19.45 1.30 13.79
C PRO A 424 -20.98 1.23 13.85
N CYS A 425 -21.50 0.11 14.33
CA CYS A 425 -22.90 -0.03 14.75
C CYS A 425 -22.95 -0.43 16.23
N PHE A 426 -23.82 0.23 16.98
CA PHE A 426 -23.93 0.11 18.43
C PHE A 426 -25.13 -0.73 18.83
N LEU A 427 -24.91 -1.71 19.72
CA LEU A 427 -25.96 -2.56 20.27
C LEU A 427 -25.72 -2.84 21.75
N GLU A 428 -26.81 -2.84 22.51
CA GLU A 428 -26.81 -3.25 23.91
C GLU A 428 -27.54 -4.57 24.07
N VAL A 429 -26.97 -5.49 24.83
CA VAL A 429 -27.54 -6.81 25.10
C VAL A 429 -27.32 -7.17 26.57
N ASP A 430 -28.16 -8.04 27.12
CA ASP A 430 -27.84 -8.74 28.35
C ASP A 430 -27.97 -10.23 28.09
N PHE A 431 -26.86 -10.97 28.01
CA PHE A 431 -26.95 -12.39 27.69
C PHE A 431 -27.64 -13.22 28.78
N ALA A 432 -27.81 -12.69 29.99
CA ALA A 432 -28.63 -13.36 31.01
C ALA A 432 -30.14 -13.26 30.73
N GLU A 433 -30.56 -12.38 29.82
CA GLU A 433 -31.96 -12.16 29.44
C GLU A 433 -32.12 -12.51 27.95
N ASN A 434 -32.86 -13.59 27.63
CA ASN A 434 -33.20 -13.93 26.24
C ASN A 434 -34.36 -13.05 25.75
N ASP A 435 -34.08 -11.77 25.50
CA ASP A 435 -35.07 -10.79 25.05
C ASP A 435 -34.83 -10.30 23.61
N TYR A 436 -35.67 -9.36 23.16
CA TYR A 436 -35.63 -8.80 21.81
C TYR A 436 -34.28 -8.16 21.44
N ARG A 437 -33.45 -7.78 22.42
CA ARG A 437 -32.14 -7.17 22.17
C ARG A 437 -31.15 -8.19 21.63
N PHE A 438 -31.19 -9.44 22.12
CA PHE A 438 -30.40 -10.53 21.57
C PHE A 438 -30.83 -10.84 20.13
N GLU A 439 -32.15 -10.90 19.85
CA GLU A 439 -32.65 -11.08 18.48
C GLU A 439 -32.20 -9.96 17.53
N ASN A 440 -32.17 -8.71 18.01
CA ASN A 440 -31.66 -7.58 17.23
C ASN A 440 -30.15 -7.69 16.97
N LEU A 441 -29.37 -8.20 17.93
CA LEU A 441 -27.95 -8.47 17.73
C LEU A 441 -27.73 -9.51 16.63
N ILE A 442 -28.47 -10.62 16.66
CA ILE A 442 -28.37 -11.66 15.62
C ILE A 442 -28.71 -11.07 14.25
N LYS A 443 -29.82 -10.35 14.11
CA LYS A 443 -30.21 -9.71 12.84
C LYS A 443 -29.13 -8.76 12.31
N ALA A 444 -28.56 -7.92 13.19
CA ALA A 444 -27.50 -6.99 12.79
C ALA A 444 -26.21 -7.71 12.35
N ILE A 445 -25.87 -8.84 13.00
CA ILE A 445 -24.75 -9.70 12.58
C ILE A 445 -25.04 -10.29 11.20
N GLU A 446 -26.22 -10.88 10.99
CA GLU A 446 -26.62 -11.49 9.71
C GLU A 446 -26.61 -10.46 8.56
N GLU A 447 -27.23 -9.30 8.76
CA GLU A 447 -27.27 -8.22 7.76
C GLU A 447 -25.87 -7.74 7.38
N ARG A 448 -24.98 -7.56 8.36
CA ARG A 448 -23.61 -7.09 8.10
C ARG A 448 -22.76 -8.15 7.43
N LEU A 449 -22.87 -9.42 7.84
CA LEU A 449 -22.12 -10.51 7.21
C LEU A 449 -22.47 -10.66 5.73
N VAL A 450 -23.75 -10.60 5.37
CA VAL A 450 -24.19 -10.77 3.98
C VAL A 450 -23.80 -9.59 3.07
N ASN A 451 -23.61 -8.41 3.65
CA ASN A 451 -23.19 -7.20 2.94
C ASN A 451 -21.66 -6.98 2.92
N LEU A 452 -20.87 -7.94 3.41
CA LEU A 452 -19.40 -7.84 3.34
C LEU A 452 -18.92 -7.87 1.87
N PRO A 453 -17.91 -7.07 1.48
CA PRO A 453 -17.42 -7.01 0.10
C PRO A 453 -16.96 -8.34 -0.49
N ILE A 454 -16.51 -9.27 0.34
CA ILE A 454 -16.05 -10.60 -0.09
C ILE A 454 -17.21 -11.54 -0.48
N VAL A 455 -18.41 -11.31 0.03
CA VAL A 455 -19.59 -12.13 -0.24
C VAL A 455 -20.11 -11.82 -1.65
N ARG A 456 -20.43 -12.85 -2.42
CA ARG A 456 -20.74 -12.78 -3.88
C ARG A 456 -19.55 -12.40 -4.78
N SER A 457 -18.34 -12.36 -4.24
CA SER A 457 -17.15 -12.34 -5.08
C SER A 457 -17.08 -13.60 -5.94
N LYS A 458 -16.61 -13.46 -7.18
CA LYS A 458 -16.56 -14.53 -8.18
C LYS A 458 -15.20 -15.19 -8.14
N LEU A 459 -15.14 -16.46 -7.76
CA LEU A 459 -13.92 -17.27 -7.78
C LEU A 459 -13.97 -18.36 -8.85
N PRO A 460 -12.80 -18.86 -9.30
CA PRO A 460 -12.76 -20.04 -10.15
C PRO A 460 -13.43 -21.25 -9.48
N ARG A 461 -14.29 -21.96 -10.22
CA ARG A 461 -15.11 -23.07 -9.70
C ARG A 461 -14.28 -24.18 -9.03
N GLN A 462 -13.06 -24.46 -9.49
CA GLN A 462 -12.24 -25.54 -8.92
C GLN A 462 -11.66 -25.22 -7.54
N TRP A 463 -11.74 -23.97 -7.09
CA TRP A 463 -11.25 -23.63 -5.75
C TRP A 463 -12.15 -24.19 -4.65
N LYS A 464 -13.45 -24.33 -4.90
CA LYS A 464 -14.39 -24.92 -3.95
C LYS A 464 -14.06 -26.39 -3.60
N PRO A 465 -13.91 -27.32 -4.56
CA PRO A 465 -13.57 -28.69 -4.24
C PRO A 465 -12.16 -28.81 -3.63
N ILE A 466 -11.19 -27.95 -4.01
CA ILE A 466 -9.89 -27.88 -3.31
C ILE A 466 -10.07 -27.54 -1.83
N ARG A 467 -10.91 -26.54 -1.51
CA ARG A 467 -11.21 -26.17 -0.12
C ARG A 467 -11.87 -27.31 0.66
N GLU A 468 -12.80 -28.02 0.04
CA GLU A 468 -13.44 -29.20 0.63
C GLU A 468 -12.42 -30.31 0.88
N ALA A 469 -11.51 -30.56 -0.06
CA ALA A 469 -10.42 -31.51 0.10
C ALA A 469 -9.47 -31.11 1.24
N LEU A 470 -9.11 -29.82 1.35
CA LEU A 470 -8.28 -29.29 2.44
C LEU A 470 -8.99 -29.41 3.80
N ARG A 471 -10.31 -29.24 3.86
CA ARG A 471 -11.11 -29.48 5.09
C ARG A 471 -11.13 -30.95 5.49
N GLU A 472 -11.23 -31.88 4.55
CA GLU A 472 -11.11 -33.31 4.87
C GLU A 472 -9.68 -33.69 5.28
N GLU A 473 -8.68 -33.00 4.74
CA GLU A 473 -7.28 -33.18 5.11
C GLU A 473 -6.97 -32.63 6.50
N SER A 474 -7.58 -31.50 6.90
CA SER A 474 -7.39 -30.88 8.21
C SER A 474 -7.87 -31.76 9.37
N LYS A 475 -8.87 -32.61 9.12
CA LYS A 475 -9.34 -33.63 10.09
C LYS A 475 -8.31 -34.72 10.37
N LYS A 476 -7.36 -34.95 9.45
CA LYS A 476 -6.33 -35.98 9.58
C LYS A 476 -5.03 -35.42 10.18
N ARG A 477 -4.69 -34.18 9.84
CA ARG A 477 -3.45 -33.52 10.26
C ARG A 477 -3.60 -32.00 10.34
N PRO A 478 -2.95 -31.34 11.31
CA PRO A 478 -3.09 -29.90 11.51
C PRO A 478 -2.36 -29.05 10.47
N TYR A 479 -1.41 -29.62 9.72
CA TYR A 479 -0.63 -28.94 8.68
C TYR A 479 -0.19 -29.91 7.58
N ILE A 480 0.20 -29.36 6.43
CA ILE A 480 0.75 -30.08 5.27
C ILE A 480 1.95 -29.33 4.68
N SER A 481 2.75 -30.03 3.86
CA SER A 481 3.81 -29.41 3.05
C SER A 481 3.23 -28.64 1.87
N MET A 482 4.01 -27.73 1.28
CA MET A 482 3.61 -27.05 0.04
C MET A 482 3.50 -28.04 -1.12
N GLU A 483 4.35 -29.07 -1.14
CA GLU A 483 4.25 -30.19 -2.10
C GLU A 483 2.89 -30.89 -2.01
N ARG A 484 2.45 -31.26 -0.80
CA ARG A 484 1.15 -31.92 -0.60
C ARG A 484 -0.02 -30.98 -0.92
N PHE A 485 0.12 -29.69 -0.64
CA PHE A 485 -0.87 -28.68 -1.05
C PHE A 485 -0.97 -28.62 -2.58
N GLY A 486 0.16 -28.62 -3.28
CA GLY A 486 0.23 -28.65 -4.74
C GLY A 486 -0.36 -29.91 -5.36
N GLU A 487 -0.19 -31.07 -4.73
CA GLU A 487 -0.86 -32.32 -5.13
C GLU A 487 -2.39 -32.18 -5.10
N ILE A 488 -2.94 -31.69 -3.97
CA ILE A 488 -4.39 -31.49 -3.81
C ILE A 488 -4.92 -30.49 -4.85
N CYS A 489 -4.17 -29.42 -5.13
CA CYS A 489 -4.50 -28.45 -6.17
C CYS A 489 -4.47 -29.08 -7.58
N SER A 490 -3.47 -29.90 -7.86
CA SER A 490 -3.27 -30.54 -9.16
C SER A 490 -4.37 -31.57 -9.46
N GLU A 491 -4.85 -32.30 -8.45
CA GLU A 491 -6.02 -33.18 -8.56
C GLU A 491 -7.27 -32.46 -9.08
N HIS A 492 -7.34 -31.14 -8.87
CA HIS A 492 -8.45 -30.26 -9.25
C HIS A 492 -8.08 -29.28 -10.38
N GLN A 493 -7.10 -29.64 -11.21
CA GLN A 493 -6.69 -28.88 -12.41
C GLN A 493 -6.04 -27.52 -12.13
N VAL A 494 -5.51 -27.29 -10.92
CA VAL A 494 -4.67 -26.13 -10.57
C VAL A 494 -3.22 -26.61 -10.47
N THR A 495 -2.51 -26.59 -11.59
CA THR A 495 -1.19 -27.23 -11.73
C THR A 495 0.00 -26.28 -11.69
N LYS A 496 -0.20 -24.97 -11.92
CA LYS A 496 0.90 -24.00 -11.86
C LYS A 496 1.18 -23.59 -10.41
N GLU A 497 2.45 -23.46 -10.07
CA GLU A 497 2.90 -23.09 -8.72
C GLU A 497 2.40 -21.70 -8.29
N ASP A 498 2.46 -20.70 -9.17
CA ASP A 498 1.96 -19.35 -8.88
C ASP A 498 0.47 -19.33 -8.54
N ASP A 499 -0.32 -20.16 -9.21
CA ASP A 499 -1.76 -20.28 -8.96
C ASP A 499 -2.04 -20.93 -7.60
N GLN A 500 -1.22 -21.91 -7.22
CA GLN A 500 -1.29 -22.57 -5.91
C GLN A 500 -0.89 -21.60 -4.79
N LEU A 501 0.15 -20.79 -4.98
CA LEU A 501 0.55 -19.74 -4.04
C LEU A 501 -0.55 -18.68 -3.91
N ASN A 502 -1.09 -18.17 -5.02
CA ASN A 502 -2.21 -17.22 -5.01
C ASN A 502 -3.44 -17.78 -4.26
N LEU A 503 -3.82 -19.04 -4.53
CA LEU A 503 -4.90 -19.72 -3.82
C LEU A 503 -4.63 -19.81 -2.32
N SER A 504 -3.44 -20.27 -1.92
CA SER A 504 -3.10 -20.42 -0.50
C SER A 504 -3.13 -19.08 0.25
N GLY A 505 -2.69 -17.99 -0.39
CA GLY A 505 -2.74 -16.63 0.17
C GLY A 505 -4.17 -16.12 0.32
N TYR A 506 -5.02 -16.45 -0.65
CA TYR A 506 -6.45 -16.17 -0.58
C TYR A 506 -7.15 -16.94 0.56
N LEU A 507 -6.86 -18.23 0.72
CA LEU A 507 -7.39 -19.05 1.82
C LEU A 507 -6.90 -18.59 3.19
N HIS A 508 -5.70 -18.01 3.25
CA HIS A 508 -5.20 -17.33 4.44
C HIS A 508 -6.06 -16.11 4.83
N GLN A 509 -6.43 -15.26 3.86
CA GLN A 509 -7.31 -14.12 4.11
C GLN A 509 -8.72 -14.52 4.57
N LEU A 510 -9.27 -15.61 4.00
CA LEU A 510 -10.54 -16.20 4.44
C LEU A 510 -10.48 -16.79 5.86
N GLY A 511 -9.28 -17.00 6.40
CA GLY A 511 -9.06 -17.72 7.65
C GLY A 511 -9.32 -19.22 7.54
N SER A 512 -9.39 -19.79 6.34
CA SER A 512 -9.55 -21.24 6.17
C SER A 512 -8.25 -22.02 6.47
N LEU A 513 -7.09 -21.36 6.36
CA LEU A 513 -5.77 -21.90 6.71
C LEU A 513 -4.80 -20.76 7.08
N LEU A 514 -3.57 -21.07 7.52
CA LEU A 514 -2.48 -20.10 7.61
C LEU A 514 -1.32 -20.51 6.69
N HIS A 515 -0.83 -19.57 5.89
CA HIS A 515 0.34 -19.80 5.04
C HIS A 515 1.18 -18.51 4.93
N PHE A 516 2.46 -18.59 5.29
CA PHE A 516 3.36 -17.43 5.40
C PHE A 516 4.34 -17.38 4.22
N GLN A 517 3.84 -16.99 3.04
CA GLN A 517 4.60 -17.03 1.77
C GLN A 517 5.84 -16.13 1.73
N ASN A 518 5.85 -15.06 2.53
CA ASN A 518 6.93 -14.07 2.52
C ASN A 518 8.19 -14.55 3.28
N ASP A 519 8.16 -15.72 3.90
CA ASP A 519 9.31 -16.29 4.61
C ASP A 519 9.71 -17.64 3.98
N PRO A 520 10.89 -17.73 3.34
CA PRO A 520 11.36 -18.97 2.72
C PRO A 520 11.44 -20.16 3.70
N SER A 521 11.63 -19.89 4.99
CA SER A 521 11.68 -20.93 6.00
C SER A 521 10.28 -21.48 6.31
N LEU A 522 9.23 -20.66 6.24
CA LEU A 522 7.85 -21.08 6.50
C LEU A 522 7.05 -21.42 5.24
N LEU A 523 7.61 -21.20 4.05
CA LEU A 523 6.94 -21.45 2.78
C LEU A 523 6.43 -22.90 2.64
N ASP A 524 7.15 -23.88 3.19
CA ASP A 524 6.70 -25.27 3.17
C ASP A 524 5.62 -25.59 4.24
N LEU A 525 5.37 -24.69 5.19
CA LEU A 525 4.43 -24.93 6.28
C LEU A 525 3.05 -24.34 5.97
N VAL A 526 2.15 -25.17 5.46
CA VAL A 526 0.73 -24.81 5.27
C VAL A 526 -0.08 -25.33 6.46
N VAL A 527 -0.50 -24.43 7.35
CA VAL A 527 -1.25 -24.78 8.57
C VAL A 527 -2.74 -24.86 8.26
N LEU A 528 -3.27 -26.08 8.20
CA LEU A 528 -4.69 -26.36 7.93
C LEU A 528 -5.59 -26.13 9.14
N SER A 529 -5.04 -26.25 10.36
CA SER A 529 -5.74 -25.97 11.61
C SER A 529 -5.09 -24.76 12.30
N PRO A 530 -5.64 -23.55 12.13
CA PRO A 530 -5.13 -22.36 12.79
C PRO A 530 -5.09 -22.50 14.33
N GLN A 531 -6.03 -23.26 14.91
CA GLN A 531 -6.10 -23.56 16.33
C GLN A 531 -4.81 -24.22 16.86
N TRP A 532 -4.27 -25.19 16.13
CA TRP A 532 -3.01 -25.87 16.48
C TRP A 532 -1.83 -24.88 16.63
N ALA A 533 -1.71 -23.90 15.72
CA ALA A 533 -0.61 -22.92 15.81
C ALA A 533 -0.74 -22.03 17.06
N VAL A 534 -1.97 -21.64 17.39
CA VAL A 534 -2.28 -20.75 18.52
C VAL A 534 -2.06 -21.45 19.84
N GLU A 535 -2.61 -22.64 20.00
CA GLU A 535 -2.48 -23.44 21.22
C GLU A 535 -1.03 -23.74 21.52
N GLY A 536 -0.22 -24.08 20.50
CA GLY A 536 1.22 -24.28 20.66
C GLY A 536 1.93 -23.05 21.24
N VAL A 537 1.72 -21.87 20.64
CA VAL A 537 2.34 -20.62 21.11
C VAL A 537 1.80 -20.21 22.49
N TYR A 538 0.50 -20.37 22.72
CA TYR A 538 -0.15 -19.97 23.97
C TYR A 538 0.27 -20.86 25.15
N CYS A 539 0.36 -22.17 24.95
CA CYS A 539 0.82 -23.12 25.96
C CYS A 539 2.23 -22.74 26.46
N PHE A 540 3.11 -22.33 25.53
CA PHE A 540 4.42 -21.78 25.86
C PHE A 540 4.31 -20.49 26.70
N LEU A 541 3.54 -19.50 26.25
CA LEU A 541 3.43 -18.19 26.90
C LEU A 541 2.83 -18.24 28.31
N LYS A 542 1.92 -19.19 28.58
CA LYS A 542 1.24 -19.35 29.88
C LYS A 542 2.14 -19.99 30.94
N ASN A 543 3.17 -20.73 30.53
CA ASN A 543 3.92 -21.56 31.47
C ASN A 543 4.77 -20.72 32.43
N GLU A 544 4.43 -20.74 33.72
CA GLU A 544 5.15 -19.98 34.75
C GLU A 544 6.62 -20.37 34.90
N LYS A 545 7.02 -21.58 34.48
CA LYS A 545 8.41 -22.04 34.52
C LYS A 545 9.31 -21.09 33.73
N PHE A 546 8.87 -20.68 32.54
CA PHE A 546 9.67 -19.80 31.67
C PHE A 546 9.73 -18.37 32.19
N ALA A 547 8.64 -17.85 32.76
CA ALA A 547 8.66 -16.55 33.42
C ALA A 547 9.66 -16.54 34.59
N LYS A 548 9.71 -17.62 35.39
CA LYS A 548 10.68 -17.79 36.49
C LYS A 548 12.12 -17.94 36.00
N GLN A 549 12.32 -18.47 34.79
CA GLN A 549 13.62 -18.58 34.13
C GLN A 549 14.00 -17.32 33.34
N GLY A 550 13.24 -16.22 33.47
CA GLY A 550 13.49 -14.96 32.77
C GLY A 550 13.34 -15.09 31.26
N GLY A 551 12.38 -15.89 30.80
CA GLY A 551 12.08 -16.12 29.39
C GLY A 551 13.09 -16.98 28.65
N ARG A 552 14.08 -17.59 29.33
CA ARG A 552 15.13 -18.42 28.73
C ARG A 552 14.73 -19.90 28.71
N PHE A 553 14.91 -20.58 27.59
CA PHE A 553 14.50 -21.97 27.41
C PHE A 553 15.30 -22.72 26.33
N THR A 554 15.25 -24.05 26.36
CA THR A 554 15.81 -24.92 25.31
C THR A 554 14.71 -25.46 24.37
N PRO A 555 15.05 -25.95 23.17
CA PRO A 555 14.10 -26.68 22.32
C PRO A 555 13.46 -27.89 23.02
N ASP A 556 14.21 -28.55 23.93
CA ASP A 556 13.69 -29.67 24.70
C ASP A 556 12.68 -29.21 25.77
N ASP A 557 12.85 -28.04 26.37
CA ASP A 557 11.85 -27.48 27.29
C ASP A 557 10.51 -27.22 26.61
N ILE A 558 10.53 -26.67 25.39
CA ILE A 558 9.31 -26.50 24.58
C ILE A 558 8.67 -27.85 24.31
N PHE A 559 9.47 -28.83 23.88
CA PHE A 559 8.93 -30.16 23.58
C PHE A 559 8.28 -30.81 24.81
N GLN A 560 8.86 -30.70 26.01
CA GLN A 560 8.26 -31.29 27.21
C GLN A 560 6.88 -30.69 27.53
N ILE A 561 6.72 -29.38 27.35
CA ILE A 561 5.45 -28.69 27.63
C ILE A 561 4.41 -29.02 26.57
N LEU A 562 4.79 -28.94 25.30
CA LEU A 562 3.85 -29.23 24.22
C LEU A 562 3.47 -30.72 24.16
N LYS A 563 4.33 -31.61 24.67
CA LYS A 563 4.01 -33.04 24.80
C LYS A 563 2.83 -33.28 25.73
N GLU A 564 2.63 -32.46 26.77
CA GLU A 564 1.47 -32.55 27.66
C GLU A 564 0.15 -32.28 26.91
N GLU A 565 0.22 -31.49 25.83
CA GLU A 565 -0.88 -31.16 24.92
C GLU A 565 -0.91 -32.04 23.65
N ASN A 566 -0.26 -33.22 23.68
CA ASN A 566 -0.16 -34.19 22.57
C ASN A 566 0.60 -33.72 21.32
N TYR A 567 1.48 -32.72 21.41
CA TYR A 567 2.35 -32.34 20.29
C TYR A 567 3.52 -33.31 20.16
N SER A 568 3.84 -33.71 18.93
CA SER A 568 5.06 -34.46 18.64
C SER A 568 6.29 -33.55 18.68
N ARG A 569 7.49 -34.17 18.67
CA ARG A 569 8.75 -33.40 18.63
C ARG A 569 8.90 -32.59 17.34
N SER A 570 8.34 -33.08 16.23
CA SER A 570 8.28 -32.37 14.95
C SER A 570 7.35 -31.16 15.03
N ASP A 571 6.25 -31.27 15.76
CA ASP A 571 5.31 -30.16 15.96
C ASP A 571 5.94 -29.07 16.82
N ALA A 572 6.61 -29.45 17.91
CA ALA A 572 7.34 -28.52 18.77
C ALA A 572 8.40 -27.71 18.00
N GLN A 573 9.12 -28.33 17.06
CA GLN A 573 10.08 -27.64 16.20
C GLN A 573 9.40 -26.63 15.28
N LYS A 574 8.24 -26.97 14.71
CA LYS A 574 7.47 -26.05 13.85
C LYS A 574 6.88 -24.89 14.65
N VAL A 575 6.34 -25.14 15.85
CA VAL A 575 5.85 -24.09 16.75
C VAL A 575 7.00 -23.15 17.16
N LEU A 576 8.16 -23.70 17.53
CA LEU A 576 9.35 -22.89 17.81
C LEU A 576 9.73 -22.03 16.60
N LYS A 577 9.78 -22.63 15.39
CA LYS A 577 10.08 -21.91 14.15
C LYS A 577 9.07 -20.79 13.89
N LEU A 578 7.78 -20.99 14.13
CA LEU A 578 6.79 -19.93 14.05
C LEU A 578 7.13 -18.76 15.00
N MET A 579 7.58 -19.07 16.22
CA MET A 579 7.89 -18.06 17.24
C MET A 579 9.20 -17.28 17.01
N THR A 580 10.11 -17.74 16.15
CA THR A 580 11.44 -17.12 16.03
C THR A 580 11.43 -15.72 15.39
N LYS A 581 12.56 -15.02 15.53
CA LYS A 581 12.92 -13.81 14.80
C LYS A 581 12.59 -13.94 13.31
N ASN A 582 12.07 -12.87 12.73
CA ASN A 582 11.61 -12.75 11.34
C ASN A 582 10.33 -13.54 11.00
N ASN A 583 9.86 -14.42 11.91
CA ASN A 583 8.57 -15.09 11.80
C ASN A 583 7.53 -14.34 12.63
N PHE A 584 7.33 -14.70 13.90
CA PHE A 584 6.40 -14.00 14.80
C PHE A 584 7.07 -13.05 15.78
N ASP A 585 8.40 -12.98 15.79
CA ASP A 585 9.17 -12.06 16.64
C ASP A 585 8.83 -12.22 18.14
N ILE A 586 8.58 -13.46 18.57
CA ILE A 586 8.23 -13.84 19.95
C ILE A 586 9.50 -14.22 20.72
N CYS A 587 10.43 -14.91 20.06
CA CYS A 587 11.70 -15.32 20.65
C CYS A 587 12.86 -15.22 19.65
N TYR A 588 14.08 -15.17 20.16
CA TYR A 588 15.31 -15.23 19.37
C TYR A 588 16.23 -16.33 19.88
N GLU A 589 17.06 -16.85 18.99
CA GLU A 589 18.12 -17.80 19.34
C GLU A 589 19.27 -17.05 20.03
N SER A 590 19.66 -17.53 21.20
CA SER A 590 20.82 -17.08 21.98
C SER A 590 21.98 -18.08 21.82
N SER A 591 22.97 -18.04 22.70
CA SER A 591 24.15 -18.90 22.60
C SER A 591 23.82 -20.37 22.87
N GLU A 592 24.51 -21.27 22.16
CA GLU A 592 24.48 -22.73 22.36
C GLU A 592 23.11 -23.38 22.07
N GLY A 593 22.32 -22.83 21.15
CA GLY A 593 21.01 -23.38 20.77
C GLY A 593 19.91 -23.15 21.82
N ASN A 594 20.15 -22.24 22.77
CA ASN A 594 19.14 -21.75 23.70
C ASN A 594 18.32 -20.61 23.07
N TYR A 595 17.16 -20.33 23.62
CA TYR A 595 16.26 -19.30 23.13
C TYR A 595 15.80 -18.37 24.25
N VAL A 596 15.45 -17.15 23.86
CA VAL A 596 14.93 -16.13 24.78
C VAL A 596 13.63 -15.57 24.23
N ALA A 597 12.56 -15.67 25.01
CA ALA A 597 11.26 -15.07 24.75
C ALA A 597 11.19 -13.67 25.38
N ALA A 598 11.27 -12.63 24.55
CA ALA A 598 11.43 -11.26 25.02
C ALA A 598 10.25 -10.77 25.90
N GLN A 599 9.02 -11.23 25.65
CA GLN A 599 7.86 -10.86 26.48
C GLN A 599 7.87 -11.46 27.90
N LEU A 600 8.66 -12.50 28.14
CA LEU A 600 8.79 -13.17 29.44
C LEU A 600 10.04 -12.72 30.21
N LEU A 601 10.78 -11.76 29.68
CA LEU A 601 11.93 -11.17 30.38
C LEU A 601 11.48 -10.45 31.67
N PRO A 602 12.39 -10.30 32.66
CA PRO A 602 12.13 -9.49 33.84
C PRO A 602 11.86 -8.02 33.47
N ASP A 603 11.05 -7.32 34.27
CA ASP A 603 10.80 -5.88 34.08
C ASP A 603 12.02 -5.01 34.41
N ASN A 604 12.83 -5.43 35.39
CA ASN A 604 14.00 -4.70 35.84
C ASN A 604 15.21 -5.00 34.95
N ALA A 605 15.95 -3.95 34.61
CA ALA A 605 17.22 -4.11 33.89
C ALA A 605 18.26 -4.87 34.73
N PRO A 606 19.11 -5.71 34.11
CA PRO A 606 20.27 -6.27 34.78
C PRO A 606 21.20 -5.14 35.24
N PRO A 607 22.05 -5.35 36.27
CA PRO A 607 22.99 -4.32 36.69
C PRO A 607 23.96 -3.95 35.56
N PHE A 608 23.94 -2.69 35.12
CA PHE A 608 24.88 -2.15 34.15
C PHE A 608 25.35 -0.75 34.56
N ILE A 609 26.53 -0.37 34.06
CA ILE A 609 27.07 0.97 34.26
C ILE A 609 26.97 1.74 32.94
N TRP A 610 26.20 2.83 32.93
CA TRP A 610 26.04 3.70 31.77
C TRP A 610 26.56 5.10 32.09
N HIS A 611 27.83 5.32 31.78
CA HIS A 611 28.46 6.63 31.94
C HIS A 611 28.10 7.52 30.75
N LYS A 612 27.03 8.31 30.89
CA LYS A 612 26.67 9.34 29.89
C LYS A 612 27.83 10.33 29.74
N LYS A 613 28.66 10.13 28.72
CA LYS A 613 29.75 11.06 28.35
C LYS A 613 29.16 12.26 27.62
N ASN A 614 29.80 13.43 27.75
CA ASN A 614 29.46 14.60 26.95
C ASN A 614 29.46 14.26 25.45
N GLY A 615 28.35 14.55 24.77
CA GLY A 615 28.17 14.30 23.34
C GLY A 615 27.53 12.96 22.97
N ALA A 616 26.98 12.17 23.90
CA ALA A 616 26.12 11.03 23.54
C ALA A 616 24.97 11.50 22.63
N LEU A 617 24.70 10.74 21.56
CA LEU A 617 23.59 11.03 20.66
C LEU A 617 22.30 10.54 21.35
N GLN A 618 21.26 11.37 21.38
CA GLN A 618 19.96 10.99 21.93
C GLN A 618 18.90 11.11 20.85
N PHE A 619 17.94 10.19 20.88
CA PHE A 619 16.78 10.18 19.99
C PHE A 619 15.60 9.56 20.73
N ARG A 620 14.38 10.04 20.48
CA ARG A 620 13.18 9.46 21.10
C ARG A 620 12.07 9.28 20.11
N TYR A 621 11.34 8.18 20.25
CA TYR A 621 10.02 8.02 19.66
C TYR A 621 8.97 8.35 20.70
N GLN A 622 8.02 9.21 20.38
CA GLN A 622 6.85 9.51 21.21
C GLN A 622 5.60 8.92 20.55
N TYR A 623 4.93 8.03 21.28
CA TYR A 623 3.73 7.37 20.79
C TYR A 623 2.49 7.96 21.46
N PRO A 624 1.51 8.47 20.68
CA PRO A 624 0.17 8.76 21.20
C PRO A 624 -0.47 7.51 21.82
N ILE A 625 -0.30 6.36 21.16
CA ILE A 625 -0.70 5.03 21.63
C ILE A 625 0.38 4.04 21.19
N MET A 626 1.21 3.59 22.13
CA MET A 626 2.26 2.61 21.86
C MET A 626 1.66 1.20 21.76
N PRO A 627 1.93 0.44 20.70
CA PRO A 627 1.42 -0.93 20.55
C PRO A 627 1.98 -1.84 21.63
N LYS A 628 1.09 -2.66 22.21
CA LYS A 628 1.52 -3.71 23.12
C LYS A 628 2.43 -4.69 22.38
N GLY A 629 3.57 -5.01 22.99
CA GLY A 629 4.55 -5.92 22.41
C GLY A 629 5.51 -5.32 21.39
N LEU A 630 5.44 -4.01 21.09
CA LEU A 630 6.39 -3.33 20.20
C LEU A 630 7.83 -3.48 20.70
N MET A 631 8.07 -3.18 21.99
CA MET A 631 9.41 -3.26 22.58
C MET A 631 9.98 -4.68 22.55
N SER A 632 9.18 -5.69 22.90
CA SER A 632 9.63 -7.09 22.88
C SER A 632 9.96 -7.58 21.46
N ARG A 633 9.18 -7.19 20.45
CA ARG A 633 9.47 -7.52 19.05
C ARG A 633 10.73 -6.80 18.54
N LEU A 634 10.91 -5.54 18.94
CA LEU A 634 12.11 -4.76 18.62
C LEU A 634 13.37 -5.40 19.23
N ILE A 635 13.29 -5.87 20.47
CA ILE A 635 14.37 -6.65 21.11
C ILE A 635 14.69 -7.92 20.30
N VAL A 636 13.68 -8.67 19.89
CA VAL A 636 13.87 -9.90 19.08
C VAL A 636 14.54 -9.58 17.74
N ARG A 637 14.14 -8.49 17.07
CA ARG A 637 14.76 -8.06 15.81
C ARG A 637 16.21 -7.62 15.97
N LEU A 638 16.53 -6.97 17.08
CA LEU A 638 17.86 -6.47 17.39
C LEU A 638 18.72 -7.48 18.17
N SER A 639 18.27 -8.74 18.30
CA SER A 639 18.91 -9.80 19.10
C SER A 639 20.40 -9.97 18.83
N ASP A 640 20.80 -9.87 17.56
CA ASP A 640 22.17 -10.15 17.09
C ASP A 640 23.17 -9.12 17.61
N PHE A 641 22.66 -7.96 18.04
CA PHE A 641 23.45 -6.86 18.56
C PHE A 641 23.38 -6.76 20.09
N ILE A 642 22.63 -7.61 20.79
CA ILE A 642 22.51 -7.51 22.26
C ILE A 642 23.88 -7.72 22.91
N GLU A 643 24.28 -6.76 23.73
CA GLU A 643 25.54 -6.78 24.46
C GLU A 643 25.52 -7.87 25.53
N ARG A 644 26.68 -8.51 25.73
CA ARG A 644 26.90 -9.48 26.81
C ARG A 644 27.98 -8.96 27.76
N ASP A 645 27.82 -9.21 29.05
CA ASP A 645 28.88 -8.92 30.04
C ASP A 645 30.00 -9.97 30.03
N GLU A 646 30.98 -9.78 30.92
CA GLU A 646 32.11 -10.68 31.11
C GLU A 646 31.69 -12.10 31.55
N ALA A 647 30.51 -12.24 32.17
CA ALA A 647 29.93 -13.53 32.55
C ALA A 647 29.06 -14.15 31.44
N GLY A 648 28.93 -13.47 30.29
CA GLY A 648 28.13 -13.90 29.15
C GLY A 648 26.63 -13.59 29.28
N VAL A 649 26.21 -12.82 30.29
CA VAL A 649 24.81 -12.43 30.51
C VAL A 649 24.43 -11.35 29.51
N GLU A 650 23.34 -11.58 28.78
CA GLU A 650 22.78 -10.63 27.83
C GLU A 650 22.14 -9.44 28.54
N MET A 651 22.49 -8.23 28.10
CA MET A 651 22.04 -6.95 28.64
C MET A 651 20.65 -6.59 28.11
N VAL A 652 19.65 -7.38 28.49
CA VAL A 652 18.27 -7.28 27.99
C VAL A 652 17.26 -7.50 29.11
N TRP A 653 16.16 -6.77 29.05
CA TRP A 653 15.00 -6.89 29.95
C TRP A 653 13.73 -6.56 29.16
N LYS A 654 12.55 -6.76 29.75
CA LYS A 654 11.27 -6.64 29.03
C LYS A 654 11.05 -5.25 28.40
N LYS A 655 11.65 -4.22 28.98
CA LYS A 655 11.49 -2.81 28.61
C LYS A 655 12.72 -2.21 27.95
N GLY A 656 13.73 -3.00 27.58
CA GLY A 656 14.91 -2.44 26.93
C GLY A 656 16.07 -3.41 26.76
N ALA A 657 17.08 -2.93 26.04
CA ALA A 657 18.31 -3.66 25.78
C ALA A 657 19.48 -2.70 25.63
N ILE A 658 20.69 -3.21 25.86
CA ILE A 658 21.92 -2.55 25.43
C ILE A 658 22.45 -3.30 24.20
N LEU A 659 22.66 -2.56 23.12
CA LEU A 659 23.16 -3.09 21.85
C LEU A 659 24.61 -2.68 21.66
N ARG A 660 25.42 -3.56 21.07
CA ARG A 660 26.81 -3.32 20.69
C ARG A 660 26.98 -3.50 19.18
N TYR A 661 27.35 -2.43 18.50
CA TYR A 661 27.69 -2.42 17.08
C TYR A 661 29.20 -2.29 16.90
N LYS A 662 29.78 -3.13 16.05
CA LYS A 662 31.19 -3.01 15.64
C LYS A 662 31.27 -2.68 14.16
N VAL A 663 31.94 -1.59 13.81
CA VAL A 663 32.14 -1.14 12.43
C VAL A 663 33.61 -0.81 12.25
N GLU A 664 34.28 -1.49 11.32
CA GLU A 664 35.70 -1.23 10.98
C GLU A 664 36.69 -1.27 12.16
N GLY A 665 36.37 -2.04 13.21
CA GLY A 665 37.19 -2.16 14.42
C GLY A 665 36.82 -1.16 15.53
N GLU A 666 35.96 -0.18 15.25
CA GLU A 666 35.41 0.75 16.23
C GLU A 666 34.08 0.24 16.81
N GLU A 667 33.80 0.58 18.07
CA GLU A 667 32.60 0.11 18.78
C GLU A 667 31.66 1.25 19.15
N CYS A 668 30.36 1.04 18.89
CA CYS A 668 29.25 1.86 19.36
C CYS A 668 28.32 1.03 20.25
N ARG A 669 27.79 1.67 21.30
CA ARG A 669 26.82 1.08 22.22
C ARG A 669 25.53 1.88 22.19
N VAL A 670 24.39 1.21 22.13
CA VAL A 670 23.05 1.82 22.13
C VAL A 670 22.28 1.35 23.35
N LEU A 671 21.85 2.26 24.21
CA LEU A 671 20.86 1.97 25.24
C LEU A 671 19.48 2.27 24.65
N MET A 672 18.66 1.22 24.55
CA MET A 672 17.27 1.30 24.12
C MET A 672 16.37 0.97 25.30
N ARG A 673 15.45 1.87 25.67
CA ARG A 673 14.51 1.62 26.76
C ARG A 673 13.14 2.26 26.55
N GLU A 674 12.11 1.60 27.04
CA GLU A 674 10.76 2.13 27.21
C GLU A 674 10.75 2.96 28.49
N ASP A 675 10.12 4.14 28.41
CA ASP A 675 9.82 4.95 29.58
C ASP A 675 8.33 4.82 29.91
N ASP A 676 8.03 4.14 31.03
CA ASP A 676 6.67 3.98 31.54
C ASP A 676 6.17 5.23 32.26
N ALA A 677 7.07 6.15 32.61
CA ALA A 677 6.67 7.38 33.25
C ALA A 677 5.79 8.15 32.25
N GLU A 678 4.62 8.57 32.71
CA GLU A 678 3.97 9.75 32.14
C GLU A 678 5.03 10.86 32.15
N SER A 679 5.71 11.01 31.01
CA SER A 679 6.57 12.14 30.74
C SER A 679 5.78 13.43 31.03
N GLN A 680 6.43 14.59 31.11
CA GLN A 680 5.68 15.86 31.24
C GLN A 680 4.59 16.05 30.16
N SER A 681 4.64 15.26 29.06
CA SER A 681 3.64 15.19 27.99
C SER A 681 2.59 14.06 28.10
N GLY A 682 2.68 13.16 29.08
CA GLY A 682 1.72 12.04 29.28
C GLY A 682 1.78 10.93 28.22
N LEU A 683 2.81 10.92 27.35
CA LEU A 683 2.96 9.96 26.26
C LEU A 683 4.03 8.91 26.57
N ARG A 684 3.82 7.67 26.10
CA ARG A 684 4.82 6.59 26.14
C ARG A 684 5.95 6.85 25.15
N GLN A 685 7.18 6.51 25.54
CA GLN A 685 8.37 6.82 24.75
C GLN A 685 9.31 5.62 24.63
N ILE A 686 9.95 5.50 23.46
CA ILE A 686 11.18 4.72 23.30
C ILE A 686 12.34 5.70 23.28
N ILE A 687 13.26 5.54 24.23
CA ILE A 687 14.45 6.39 24.38
C ILE A 687 15.66 5.61 23.86
N LEU A 688 16.38 6.23 22.93
CA LEU A 688 17.62 5.73 22.37
C LEU A 688 18.76 6.66 22.77
N GLU A 689 19.81 6.09 23.37
CA GLU A 689 21.05 6.78 23.67
C GLU A 689 22.23 6.04 23.04
N VAL A 690 23.02 6.73 22.23
CA VAL A 690 24.13 6.13 21.48
C VAL A 690 25.46 6.73 21.94
N MET A 691 26.37 5.84 22.35
CA MET A 691 27.74 6.13 22.75
C MET A 691 28.74 5.39 21.85
N GLY A 692 30.01 5.78 21.91
CA GLY A 692 31.09 5.23 21.08
C GLY A 692 31.68 6.27 20.14
N GLU A 693 32.33 5.83 19.07
CA GLU A 693 32.99 6.71 18.11
C GLU A 693 31.99 7.62 17.36
N PRO A 694 32.12 8.97 17.40
CA PRO A 694 31.15 9.91 16.83
C PRO A 694 30.73 9.61 15.39
N ARG A 695 31.64 9.11 14.55
CA ARG A 695 31.38 8.81 13.14
C ARG A 695 30.35 7.69 12.94
N TYR A 696 30.29 6.71 13.86
CA TYR A 696 29.41 5.53 13.70
C TYR A 696 28.14 5.60 14.56
N ARG A 697 27.97 6.64 15.39
CA ARG A 697 26.76 6.79 16.23
C ARG A 697 25.50 6.91 15.39
N LYS A 698 25.54 7.63 14.27
CA LYS A 698 24.40 7.77 13.36
C LYS A 698 24.05 6.46 12.66
N PHE A 699 25.06 5.69 12.28
CA PHE A 699 24.85 4.35 11.73
C PHE A 699 24.16 3.43 12.74
N ALA A 700 24.62 3.41 13.99
CA ALA A 700 24.00 2.61 15.05
C ALA A 700 22.56 3.06 15.34
N LEU A 701 22.30 4.38 15.38
CA LEU A 701 20.94 4.91 15.49
C LEU A 701 20.08 4.44 14.31
N ARG A 702 20.57 4.61 13.08
CA ARG A 702 19.86 4.24 11.85
C ARG A 702 19.44 2.77 11.86
N ARG A 703 20.33 1.86 12.29
CA ARG A 703 19.98 0.43 12.40
C ARG A 703 18.79 0.17 13.31
N VAL A 704 18.70 0.87 14.43
CA VAL A 704 17.52 0.74 15.32
C VAL A 704 16.28 1.34 14.66
N ARG A 705 16.41 2.50 14.00
CA ARG A 705 15.29 3.16 13.31
C ARG A 705 14.74 2.31 12.16
N ASP A 706 15.61 1.70 11.36
CA ASP A 706 15.23 0.80 10.26
C ASP A 706 14.37 -0.37 10.76
N GLU A 707 14.72 -0.96 11.91
CA GLU A 707 13.92 -2.05 12.52
C GLU A 707 12.59 -1.55 13.10
N VAL A 708 12.56 -0.34 13.68
CA VAL A 708 11.30 0.28 14.12
C VAL A 708 10.37 0.51 12.92
N ASP A 709 10.90 1.03 11.82
CA ASP A 709 10.16 1.28 10.59
C ASP A 709 9.68 -0.02 9.94
N GLU A 710 10.48 -1.08 9.97
CA GLU A 710 10.09 -2.43 9.51
C GLU A 710 8.95 -2.99 10.37
N LEU A 711 9.02 -2.87 11.69
CA LEU A 711 7.93 -3.29 12.58
C LEU A 711 6.66 -2.48 12.34
N HIS A 712 6.76 -1.17 12.10
CA HIS A 712 5.63 -0.35 11.68
C HIS A 712 5.04 -0.84 10.35
N ARG A 713 5.87 -1.10 9.33
CA ARG A 713 5.38 -1.55 8.01
C ARG A 713 4.74 -2.95 8.07
N ARG A 714 5.35 -3.85 8.83
CA ARG A 714 4.98 -5.27 8.88
C ARG A 714 3.83 -5.56 9.83
N TRP A 715 3.89 -5.02 11.05
CA TRP A 715 2.97 -5.40 12.15
C TRP A 715 2.05 -4.26 12.59
N PHE A 716 2.49 -3.01 12.41
CA PHE A 716 1.86 -1.84 13.01
C PHE A 716 1.63 -0.74 11.97
N ARG A 717 0.98 -1.09 10.85
CA ARG A 717 0.70 -0.17 9.74
C ARG A 717 -0.03 1.07 10.29
N SER A 718 0.22 2.24 9.71
CA SER A 718 -0.40 3.53 10.10
C SER A 718 -0.23 3.94 11.58
N ILE A 719 0.75 3.36 12.28
CA ILE A 719 1.19 3.86 13.59
C ILE A 719 2.26 4.91 13.38
N HIS A 720 1.87 6.16 13.62
CA HIS A 720 2.80 7.28 13.61
C HIS A 720 3.36 7.51 15.01
N ALA A 721 4.68 7.48 15.09
CA ALA A 721 5.44 7.94 16.24
C ALA A 721 6.02 9.30 15.91
N ASP A 722 5.92 10.25 16.83
CA ASP A 722 6.64 11.50 16.72
C ASP A 722 8.13 11.22 16.99
N GLU A 723 8.96 11.42 15.97
CA GLU A 723 10.42 11.36 16.11
C GLU A 723 10.94 12.65 16.74
N MET A 724 11.66 12.54 17.86
CA MET A 724 12.10 13.66 18.67
C MET A 724 13.62 13.74 18.74
N VAL A 725 14.14 14.93 18.43
CA VAL A 725 15.57 15.25 18.41
C VAL A 725 15.89 16.23 19.54
N PRO A 726 16.96 16.01 20.33
CA PRO A 726 17.40 16.95 21.35
C PRO A 726 17.88 18.26 20.74
N CYS A 727 17.47 19.35 21.37
CA CYS A 727 17.99 20.68 21.10
C CYS A 727 19.47 20.75 21.48
N CYS A 728 20.27 21.50 20.72
CA CYS A 728 21.70 21.66 20.96
C CYS A 728 22.10 23.09 21.40
N CYS A 729 21.17 23.86 22.00
CA CYS A 729 21.48 25.21 22.51
C CYS A 729 22.58 25.18 23.59
N GLU A 730 23.45 26.20 23.59
CA GLU A 730 24.65 26.19 24.43
C GLU A 730 24.36 26.53 25.90
N SER A 731 23.37 27.38 26.15
CA SER A 731 23.04 27.86 27.50
C SER A 731 22.37 26.83 28.40
N PHE A 732 21.67 25.85 27.83
CA PHE A 732 20.89 24.89 28.61
C PHE A 732 21.03 23.45 28.08
N CYS A 733 20.48 23.18 26.88
CA CYS A 733 20.25 21.82 26.41
C CYS A 733 21.53 20.98 26.22
N LYS A 734 22.65 21.61 25.84
CA LYS A 734 23.94 20.92 25.63
C LYS A 734 24.46 20.18 26.86
N ASN A 735 24.14 20.67 28.07
CA ASN A 735 24.59 20.09 29.34
C ASN A 735 23.42 19.57 30.20
N ALA A 736 22.18 19.66 29.71
CA ALA A 736 21.00 19.22 30.44
C ALA A 736 20.85 17.70 30.37
N ASP A 737 20.46 17.07 31.49
CA ASP A 737 20.12 15.65 31.49
C ASP A 737 18.86 15.36 30.65
N GLN A 738 17.93 16.32 30.64
CA GLN A 738 16.73 16.33 29.81
C GLN A 738 16.72 17.62 28.96
N PRO A 739 17.26 17.59 27.73
CA PRO A 739 17.21 18.74 26.83
C PRO A 739 15.78 18.96 26.30
N TYR A 740 15.50 20.19 25.85
CA TYR A 740 14.31 20.47 25.04
C TYR A 740 14.30 19.60 23.79
N LEU A 741 13.14 19.09 23.39
CA LEU A 741 13.01 18.19 22.23
C LEU A 741 12.24 18.87 21.09
N HIS A 742 12.76 18.75 19.87
CA HIS A 742 12.09 19.17 18.65
C HIS A 742 11.55 17.97 17.88
N LYS A 743 10.32 18.09 17.36
CA LYS A 743 9.79 17.12 16.38
C LYS A 743 10.62 17.17 15.09
N LEU A 744 11.10 16.02 14.61
CA LEU A 744 11.95 15.92 13.44
C LEU A 744 11.25 16.44 12.18
N ASP A 745 10.00 16.03 11.93
CA ASP A 745 9.21 16.50 10.78
C ASP A 745 9.02 18.01 10.77
N LYS A 746 8.89 18.62 11.95
CA LYS A 746 8.81 20.08 12.07
C LYS A 746 10.13 20.73 11.66
N LEU A 747 11.28 20.16 12.04
CA LEU A 747 12.60 20.64 11.63
C LEU A 747 12.78 20.50 10.11
N LEU A 748 12.44 19.34 9.54
CA LEU A 748 12.49 19.08 8.10
C LEU A 748 11.61 20.09 7.33
N ASN A 749 10.36 20.28 7.77
CA ASN A 749 9.43 21.24 7.16
C ASN A 749 9.94 22.70 7.27
N LEU A 750 10.50 23.09 8.42
CA LEU A 750 11.10 24.42 8.59
C LEU A 750 12.27 24.63 7.64
N LYS A 751 13.17 23.64 7.52
CA LYS A 751 14.38 23.70 6.70
C LYS A 751 14.07 23.68 5.21
N PHE A 752 13.30 22.71 4.72
CA PHE A 752 13.14 22.44 3.28
C PHE A 752 11.91 23.11 2.63
N ASN A 753 10.81 23.25 3.38
CA ASN A 753 9.59 23.85 2.83
C ASN A 753 9.48 25.35 3.14
N ARG A 754 9.93 25.77 4.33
CA ARG A 754 9.86 27.17 4.77
C ARG A 754 11.20 27.91 4.70
N ASN A 755 12.27 27.25 4.26
CA ASN A 755 13.62 27.81 4.13
C ASN A 755 14.13 28.56 5.38
N LYS A 756 13.77 28.07 6.58
CA LYS A 756 14.27 28.62 7.86
C LYS A 756 15.54 27.88 8.31
N PRO A 757 16.63 28.58 8.63
CA PRO A 757 17.89 27.95 9.04
C PRO A 757 17.92 27.59 10.54
N THR A 758 17.07 28.21 11.36
CA THR A 758 17.06 28.08 12.82
C THR A 758 15.67 27.74 13.35
N ALA A 759 15.64 27.11 14.52
CA ALA A 759 14.43 26.88 15.32
C ALA A 759 14.67 27.32 16.77
N GLN A 760 13.67 27.95 17.36
CA GLN A 760 13.77 28.48 18.72
C GLN A 760 13.66 27.35 19.76
N CYS A 761 14.57 27.34 20.73
CA CYS A 761 14.54 26.46 21.90
C CYS A 761 13.42 26.90 22.87
N GLY A 762 12.56 25.96 23.28
CA GLY A 762 11.47 26.27 24.21
C GLY A 762 11.92 26.60 25.64
N GLU A 763 13.11 26.15 26.06
CA GLU A 763 13.63 26.35 27.42
C GLU A 763 14.51 27.61 27.52
N SER A 764 15.49 27.74 26.62
CA SER A 764 16.43 28.88 26.64
C SER A 764 15.96 30.09 25.84
N GLY A 765 14.99 29.93 24.92
CA GLY A 765 14.56 30.96 23.99
C GLY A 765 15.55 31.24 22.83
N GLU A 766 16.70 30.55 22.79
CA GLU A 766 17.74 30.74 21.76
C GLU A 766 17.31 30.19 20.39
N ASP A 767 17.74 30.87 19.33
CA ASP A 767 17.63 30.36 17.95
C ASP A 767 18.77 29.38 17.66
N VAL A 768 18.41 28.11 17.48
CA VAL A 768 19.37 27.00 17.29
C VAL A 768 19.38 26.55 15.84
N SER A 769 20.56 26.26 15.31
CA SER A 769 20.74 25.78 13.93
C SER A 769 19.99 24.46 13.70
N ILE A 770 19.07 24.46 12.74
CA ILE A 770 18.36 23.24 12.33
C ILE A 770 19.33 22.23 11.71
N GLN A 771 20.32 22.71 10.96
CA GLN A 771 21.35 21.87 10.34
C GLN A 771 22.09 21.03 11.39
N LEU A 772 22.49 21.63 12.51
CA LEU A 772 23.20 20.93 13.59
C LEU A 772 22.33 19.86 14.25
N MET A 773 21.04 20.10 14.39
CA MET A 773 20.10 19.11 14.93
C MET A 773 19.85 17.96 13.95
N LEU A 774 19.68 18.25 12.65
CA LEU A 774 19.52 17.23 11.61
C LEU A 774 20.77 16.37 11.42
N GLU A 775 21.97 16.97 11.52
CA GLU A 775 23.24 16.23 11.49
C GLU A 775 23.43 15.29 12.69
N GLY A 776 22.64 15.47 13.75
CA GLY A 776 22.56 14.52 14.87
C GLY A 776 21.76 13.26 14.55
N VAL A 777 21.09 13.19 13.39
CA VAL A 777 20.23 12.08 12.98
C VAL A 777 20.63 11.53 11.60
N TYR A 778 20.91 12.42 10.66
CA TYR A 778 21.21 12.09 9.26
C TYR A 778 22.66 12.37 8.89
N GLU A 779 23.15 11.72 7.84
CA GLU A 779 24.38 12.13 7.18
C GLU A 779 24.19 13.37 6.32
N LYS A 780 25.28 14.12 6.15
CA LYS A 780 25.26 15.36 5.35
C LYS A 780 24.78 15.11 3.91
N SER A 781 25.18 13.98 3.33
CA SER A 781 24.74 13.56 1.98
C SER A 781 23.24 13.31 1.90
N GLU A 782 22.61 12.79 2.96
CA GLU A 782 21.16 12.55 3.01
C GLU A 782 20.39 13.87 3.12
N ILE A 783 20.88 14.80 3.95
CA ILE A 783 20.32 16.16 4.08
C ILE A 783 20.35 16.87 2.72
N VAL A 784 21.47 16.75 1.99
CA VAL A 784 21.62 17.31 0.63
C VAL A 784 20.67 16.66 -0.37
N ARG A 785 20.44 15.34 -0.30
CA ARG A 785 19.45 14.67 -1.16
C ARG A 785 18.04 15.20 -0.95
N PHE A 786 17.60 15.37 0.30
CA PHE A 786 16.30 15.99 0.59
C PHE A 786 16.18 17.42 0.03
N GLU A 787 17.28 18.19 0.07
CA GLU A 787 17.39 19.52 -0.52
C GLU A 787 17.17 19.46 -2.05
N ILE A 788 17.82 18.53 -2.75
CA ILE A 788 17.72 18.34 -4.20
C ILE A 788 16.32 17.88 -4.62
N GLU A 789 15.76 16.88 -3.94
CA GLU A 789 14.42 16.33 -4.24
C GLU A 789 13.33 17.40 -4.09
N LYS A 790 13.43 18.26 -3.08
CA LYS A 790 12.49 19.38 -2.89
C LYS A 790 12.68 20.52 -3.89
N GLU A 791 13.87 20.73 -4.43
CA GLU A 791 14.04 21.66 -5.56
C GLU A 791 13.42 21.12 -6.84
N GLN A 792 13.49 19.80 -7.08
CA GLN A 792 12.84 19.15 -8.21
C GLN A 792 11.31 19.21 -8.11
N GLU A 793 10.74 19.00 -6.91
CA GLU A 793 9.30 19.17 -6.65
C GLU A 793 8.80 20.63 -6.82
N LYS A 794 9.66 21.64 -6.65
CA LYS A 794 9.26 23.06 -6.83
C LYS A 794 9.16 23.47 -8.31
N VAL A 795 9.80 22.73 -9.21
CA VAL A 795 9.84 23.02 -10.66
C VAL A 795 8.67 22.36 -11.41
N GLY A 796 8.00 21.35 -10.84
CA GLY A 796 6.75 20.79 -11.34
C GLY A 796 5.60 20.97 -10.35
N ARG A 797 4.51 21.66 -10.72
CA ARG A 797 3.30 21.73 -9.87
C ARG A 797 2.07 21.27 -10.61
N SER A 798 1.44 20.19 -10.15
CA SER A 798 0.19 20.20 -9.37
C SER A 798 -0.40 18.80 -9.26
N GLY A 799 -0.64 18.32 -8.03
CA GLY A 799 -1.42 17.11 -7.76
C GLY A 799 -0.68 16.14 -6.84
N ASP A 800 -1.25 15.92 -5.66
CA ASP A 800 -0.90 14.92 -4.64
C ASP A 800 0.25 15.25 -3.68
N THR A 801 -0.16 15.63 -2.46
CA THR A 801 0.65 15.50 -1.24
C THR A 801 0.95 14.03 -0.98
N TYR A 802 2.04 13.54 -1.57
CA TYR A 802 2.64 12.27 -1.17
C TYR A 802 3.30 12.44 0.21
N HIS A 803 2.90 11.57 1.14
CA HIS A 803 3.60 11.37 2.39
C HIS A 803 5.06 11.01 2.11
N ILE A 804 5.97 11.87 2.56
CA ILE A 804 7.42 11.67 2.47
C ILE A 804 7.78 10.57 3.47
N HIS A 805 7.90 9.32 3.04
CA HIS A 805 8.79 8.33 3.66
C HIS A 805 9.11 7.24 2.64
N ASN A 806 10.24 7.38 1.96
CA ASN A 806 10.84 6.25 1.24
C ASN A 806 12.35 6.47 1.12
N TYR A 807 13.15 6.09 2.12
CA TYR A 807 14.59 5.89 1.91
C TYR A 807 15.14 4.70 2.70
N GLY A 808 14.96 3.53 2.11
CA GLY A 808 15.87 2.42 2.23
C GLY A 808 16.20 1.87 0.84
N GLN A 809 17.07 2.54 0.07
CA GLN A 809 17.92 1.91 -0.96
C GLN A 809 19.08 2.85 -1.38
N LEU A 810 20.31 2.30 -1.35
CA LEU A 810 21.57 2.96 -1.70
C LEU A 810 21.80 2.99 -3.23
N ASN A 811 22.59 3.95 -3.70
CA ASN A 811 22.88 4.22 -5.12
C ASN A 811 24.03 3.31 -5.62
N ILE A 812 23.75 2.40 -6.56
CA ILE A 812 24.63 1.31 -7.04
C ILE A 812 25.91 1.81 -7.75
N SER A 813 25.87 3.02 -8.32
CA SER A 813 26.97 3.57 -9.13
C SER A 813 28.26 3.84 -8.33
N ASP A 814 28.14 4.17 -7.04
CA ASP A 814 29.29 4.47 -6.17
C ASP A 814 30.04 3.20 -5.71
N GLN A 815 29.38 2.04 -5.67
CA GLN A 815 29.98 0.76 -5.27
C GLN A 815 30.94 0.24 -6.35
N ILE A 816 30.54 0.33 -7.62
CA ILE A 816 31.29 -0.18 -8.78
C ILE A 816 32.62 0.57 -8.99
N LYS A 817 32.74 1.82 -8.53
CA LYS A 817 33.95 2.66 -8.66
C LYS A 817 35.15 2.21 -7.86
N ASN A 818 34.97 1.43 -6.80
CA ASN A 818 36.03 1.12 -5.85
C ASN A 818 36.66 -0.28 -6.03
N VAL A 819 36.20 -1.05 -7.02
CA VAL A 819 36.67 -2.42 -7.30
C VAL A 819 38.01 -2.41 -8.06
N LYS A 820 38.98 -3.25 -7.64
CA LYS A 820 40.37 -3.32 -8.20
C LYS A 820 40.63 -4.59 -9.03
N TYR A 821 41.26 -4.45 -10.22
CA TYR A 821 41.57 -5.54 -11.17
C TYR A 821 42.30 -6.76 -10.56
N ASN A 822 41.92 -7.98 -11.00
CA ASN A 822 42.51 -9.27 -10.58
C ASN A 822 43.02 -10.07 -11.79
N SER A 823 44.30 -10.47 -11.76
CA SER A 823 44.98 -11.15 -12.88
C SER A 823 44.46 -12.57 -13.18
N LYS A 824 43.52 -13.10 -12.39
CA LYS A 824 42.90 -14.42 -12.58
C LYS A 824 41.57 -14.38 -13.36
N LEU A 825 41.06 -13.21 -13.77
CA LEU A 825 39.73 -13.02 -14.40
C LEU A 825 39.68 -13.29 -15.92
N GLY A 826 40.80 -13.61 -16.57
CA GLY A 826 40.82 -13.96 -18.00
C GLY A 826 40.69 -12.81 -19.02
N ILE A 827 40.62 -11.54 -18.60
CA ILE A 827 40.64 -10.35 -19.50
C ILE A 827 41.85 -9.43 -19.28
N SER A 828 42.24 -8.64 -20.30
CA SER A 828 43.36 -7.70 -20.20
C SER A 828 43.02 -6.52 -19.27
N LYS A 829 44.05 -5.93 -18.63
CA LYS A 829 43.86 -4.82 -17.69
C LYS A 829 43.22 -3.57 -18.33
N ALA A 830 43.59 -3.26 -19.57
CA ALA A 830 43.04 -2.10 -20.28
C ALA A 830 41.54 -2.26 -20.58
N ASP A 831 41.08 -3.48 -20.85
CA ASP A 831 39.67 -3.75 -21.17
C ASP A 831 38.77 -3.81 -19.93
N PHE A 832 39.30 -4.23 -18.77
CA PHE A 832 38.59 -4.18 -17.49
C PHE A 832 38.28 -2.74 -17.06
N GLU A 833 39.25 -1.84 -17.20
CA GLU A 833 39.11 -0.42 -16.80
C GLU A 833 38.09 0.33 -17.69
N ALA A 834 37.99 -0.01 -18.98
CA ALA A 834 36.99 0.56 -19.89
C ALA A 834 35.54 0.09 -19.62
N LEU A 835 35.35 -1.18 -19.25
CA LEU A 835 34.03 -1.76 -18.92
C LEU A 835 33.46 -1.14 -17.63
N GLN A 836 34.33 -0.82 -16.67
CA GLN A 836 33.97 -0.18 -15.40
C GLN A 836 33.45 1.26 -15.60
N GLU A 837 34.07 2.03 -16.50
CA GLU A 837 33.67 3.40 -16.83
C GLU A 837 32.33 3.45 -17.59
N GLN A 838 32.03 2.45 -18.43
CA GLN A 838 30.76 2.36 -19.16
C GLN A 838 29.58 1.99 -18.25
N ILE A 839 29.78 1.13 -17.26
CA ILE A 839 28.74 0.78 -16.28
C ILE A 839 28.42 1.96 -15.37
N GLN A 840 29.41 2.78 -14.99
CA GLN A 840 29.18 3.98 -14.18
C GLN A 840 28.29 5.02 -14.85
N ASN A 841 28.31 5.10 -16.18
CA ASN A 841 27.52 6.06 -16.94
C ASN A 841 26.10 5.57 -17.30
N LEU A 842 25.74 4.34 -16.94
CA LEU A 842 24.37 3.80 -17.04
C LEU A 842 23.41 4.49 -16.05
N GLU A 843 22.12 4.58 -16.40
CA GLU A 843 21.09 4.99 -15.44
C GLU A 843 20.99 4.01 -14.26
N MET A 844 20.57 4.46 -13.07
CA MET A 844 20.51 3.60 -11.86
C MET A 844 19.68 2.32 -12.07
N THR A 845 18.60 2.37 -12.84
CA THR A 845 17.77 1.22 -13.19
C THR A 845 18.49 0.24 -14.12
N GLN A 846 19.34 0.74 -15.02
CA GLN A 846 20.14 -0.09 -15.93
C GLN A 846 21.29 -0.79 -15.17
N GLN A 847 21.92 -0.12 -14.20
CA GLN A 847 22.92 -0.74 -13.32
C GLN A 847 22.32 -1.82 -12.41
N ALA A 848 21.13 -1.57 -11.84
CA ALA A 848 20.40 -2.54 -11.04
C ALA A 848 20.00 -3.80 -11.84
N MET A 849 19.61 -3.60 -13.11
CA MET A 849 19.24 -4.69 -14.01
C MET A 849 20.44 -5.54 -14.42
N LEU A 850 21.59 -4.90 -14.71
CA LEU A 850 22.81 -5.62 -15.03
C LEU A 850 23.34 -6.40 -13.82
N LYS A 851 23.24 -5.84 -12.60
CA LYS A 851 23.59 -6.51 -11.34
C LYS A 851 22.75 -7.77 -11.11
N ALA A 852 21.43 -7.63 -11.19
CA ALA A 852 20.49 -8.72 -10.98
C ALA A 852 20.71 -9.86 -11.99
N PHE A 853 20.92 -9.51 -13.26
CA PHE A 853 21.21 -10.48 -14.31
C PHE A 853 22.48 -11.32 -14.01
N LEU A 854 23.55 -10.70 -13.48
CA LEU A 854 24.79 -11.40 -13.13
C LEU A 854 24.67 -12.27 -11.87
N GLU A 855 23.86 -11.86 -10.89
CA GLU A 855 23.61 -12.58 -9.63
C GLU A 855 22.75 -13.84 -9.86
N GLU A 856 21.81 -13.82 -10.81
CA GLU A 856 21.00 -14.98 -11.21
C GLU A 856 21.78 -16.03 -12.01
N MET A 857 22.94 -15.68 -12.55
CA MET A 857 23.74 -16.64 -13.32
C MET A 857 24.48 -17.62 -12.39
N PRO A 858 24.21 -18.94 -12.47
CA PRO A 858 24.86 -19.95 -11.63
C PRO A 858 26.37 -19.98 -11.87
N GLU A 859 27.17 -20.26 -10.84
CA GLU A 859 28.63 -20.32 -11.01
C GLU A 859 29.02 -21.42 -12.01
N PRO A 860 29.68 -21.08 -13.13
CA PRO A 860 30.03 -22.03 -14.16
C PRO A 860 31.15 -22.96 -13.67
N LYS A 861 30.96 -24.27 -13.85
CA LYS A 861 31.86 -25.31 -13.31
C LYS A 861 32.93 -25.73 -14.31
N THR A 862 32.77 -25.35 -15.58
CA THR A 862 33.70 -25.68 -16.67
C THR A 862 33.94 -24.48 -17.60
N ASP A 863 35.08 -24.46 -18.27
CA ASP A 863 35.47 -23.33 -19.13
C ASP A 863 34.59 -23.19 -20.39
N ALA A 864 34.00 -24.29 -20.87
CA ALA A 864 33.01 -24.27 -21.96
C ALA A 864 31.67 -23.61 -21.54
N GLU A 865 31.28 -23.70 -20.26
CA GLU A 865 30.12 -22.95 -19.74
C GLU A 865 30.43 -21.45 -19.64
N LYS A 866 31.65 -21.07 -19.22
CA LYS A 866 32.07 -19.66 -19.11
C LYS A 866 32.01 -18.91 -20.44
N GLU A 867 32.44 -19.54 -21.53
CA GLU A 867 32.36 -18.96 -22.87
C GLU A 867 30.91 -18.73 -23.32
N SER A 868 30.00 -19.68 -23.02
CA SER A 868 28.55 -19.55 -23.28
C SER A 868 27.85 -18.48 -22.40
N PHE A 869 28.32 -18.26 -21.17
CA PHE A 869 27.83 -17.21 -20.29
C PHE A 869 28.23 -15.81 -20.78
N GLY A 870 29.43 -15.65 -21.34
CA GLY A 870 29.89 -14.42 -21.97
C GLY A 870 29.03 -13.94 -23.14
N ASP A 871 28.69 -14.86 -24.04
CA ASP A 871 27.84 -14.56 -25.21
C ASP A 871 26.42 -14.13 -24.79
N ARG A 872 25.92 -14.66 -23.67
CA ARG A 872 24.62 -14.24 -23.10
C ARG A 872 24.66 -12.85 -22.50
N ILE A 873 25.77 -12.44 -21.91
CA ILE A 873 25.93 -11.07 -21.39
C ILE A 873 26.02 -10.08 -22.56
N ILE A 874 26.76 -10.41 -23.62
CA ILE A 874 26.85 -9.58 -24.83
C ILE A 874 25.47 -9.41 -25.49
N ASN A 875 24.67 -10.47 -25.55
CA ASN A 875 23.30 -10.39 -26.06
C ASN A 875 22.38 -9.56 -25.16
N PHE A 876 22.48 -9.70 -23.85
CA PHE A 876 21.73 -8.87 -22.90
C PHE A 876 22.05 -7.37 -23.08
N ILE A 877 23.32 -7.01 -23.27
CA ILE A 877 23.78 -5.63 -23.52
C ILE A 877 23.16 -5.07 -24.80
N ASN A 878 23.09 -5.86 -25.88
CA ASN A 878 22.48 -5.45 -27.14
C ASN A 878 20.95 -5.33 -27.05
N GLU A 879 20.26 -6.32 -26.46
CA GLU A 879 18.79 -6.35 -26.37
C GLU A 879 18.25 -5.19 -25.53
N HIS A 880 18.98 -4.79 -24.49
CA HIS A 880 18.59 -3.69 -23.61
C HIS A 880 19.24 -2.35 -24.00
N SER A 881 19.92 -2.30 -25.16
CA SER A 881 20.54 -1.10 -25.73
C SER A 881 21.47 -0.37 -24.75
N LEU A 882 22.19 -1.12 -23.93
CA LEU A 882 23.13 -0.56 -22.95
C LEU A 882 24.38 -0.04 -23.71
N PRO A 883 24.91 1.16 -23.41
CA PRO A 883 26.00 1.78 -24.14
C PRO A 883 27.37 1.20 -23.71
N ILE A 884 27.48 -0.14 -23.74
CA ILE A 884 28.67 -0.91 -23.33
C ILE A 884 29.25 -1.60 -24.58
N THR A 885 30.55 -1.43 -24.85
CA THR A 885 31.20 -1.94 -26.07
C THR A 885 31.58 -3.42 -25.99
N GLN A 886 31.41 -4.17 -27.09
CA GLN A 886 31.36 -5.64 -27.11
C GLN A 886 32.63 -6.37 -27.58
N ASN A 887 33.77 -5.69 -27.70
CA ASN A 887 34.99 -6.27 -28.30
C ASN A 887 35.78 -7.24 -27.39
N LEU A 888 35.21 -7.66 -26.26
CA LEU A 888 35.84 -8.50 -25.24
C LEU A 888 35.54 -9.99 -25.46
N VAL A 889 36.55 -10.85 -25.26
CA VAL A 889 36.42 -12.32 -25.38
C VAL A 889 35.42 -12.85 -24.34
N ALA A 890 34.42 -13.63 -24.77
CA ALA A 890 33.24 -14.01 -24.00
C ALA A 890 33.53 -14.63 -22.62
N SER A 891 34.50 -15.53 -22.51
CA SER A 891 34.73 -16.27 -21.25
C SER A 891 35.25 -15.42 -20.07
N GLY A 892 35.89 -14.28 -20.33
CA GLY A 892 36.44 -13.40 -19.28
C GLY A 892 35.50 -12.27 -18.83
N MET A 893 34.42 -12.00 -19.57
CA MET A 893 33.48 -10.90 -19.29
C MET A 893 32.58 -11.21 -18.08
N TYR A 894 32.21 -12.49 -17.92
CA TYR A 894 31.41 -12.97 -16.79
C TYR A 894 32.14 -12.79 -15.45
N ASP A 895 33.39 -13.26 -15.35
CA ASP A 895 34.16 -13.21 -14.10
C ASP A 895 34.47 -11.77 -13.68
N ALA A 896 34.74 -10.87 -14.64
CA ALA A 896 34.99 -9.46 -14.38
C ALA A 896 33.75 -8.70 -13.85
N LEU A 897 32.57 -8.98 -14.42
CA LEU A 897 31.31 -8.35 -14.02
C LEU A 897 30.81 -8.85 -12.66
N LYS A 898 30.87 -10.17 -12.39
CA LYS A 898 30.55 -10.69 -11.05
C LYS A 898 31.48 -10.15 -9.98
N PHE A 899 32.77 -9.99 -10.29
CA PHE A 899 33.75 -9.40 -9.36
C PHE A 899 33.46 -7.91 -9.05
N MET A 900 32.86 -7.16 -9.98
CA MET A 900 32.49 -5.75 -9.78
C MET A 900 31.18 -5.52 -9.01
N PHE A 901 30.25 -6.48 -9.05
CA PHE A 901 28.96 -6.38 -8.38
C PHE A 901 28.88 -7.12 -7.02
N ALA A 902 29.90 -7.92 -6.68
CA ALA A 902 30.02 -8.65 -5.41
C ALA A 902 30.68 -7.86 -4.26
N GLY A 903 31.33 -6.73 -4.55
CA GLY A 903 31.88 -5.78 -3.56
C GLY A 903 31.00 -4.57 -3.38
#